data_AF-A0A1Y6LYZ6-F1
#
_entry.id   AF-A0A1Y6LYZ6-F1
#
_cell.length_a   1.000
_cell.length_b   1.000
_cell.length_c   1.000
_cell.angle_alpha   90.00
_cell.angle_beta   90.00
_cell.angle_gamma   90.00
#
_symmetry.space_group_name_H-M   'P 1'
#
loop_
_entity.id
_entity.type
_entity.pdbx_description
1 polymer ?
#
loop_
_entity_poly.entity_id
_entity_poly.type
_entity_poly.pdbx_seq_one_letter_code
_entity_poly.pdbx_strand_id
1 'polypeptide(L)'
;MGNAMCIPVDVTAYALSKKCAEAGTEASPRSRLAPLTQPNYVGLQLHNALIQHDVLDHIDFHLTAPASNNPRISNLAKQPSELRRNRLGNYVHWSLPRLYRSAQTSADSYENKNDKDVRPSGTPTLNPSFRTVPNRWLVVRRLDLGSAQPQGSGLPEYQSWVVESNAVRNIGGIENSADLEVDCVPFVTGSGFEPGKAPDSARPDGFQMQSETFLGKKSAHAGFDPNVERGWTATASPTVPLTVMNSSNPLFPDYVPHNSKVFSIIDSFRYKKAGNNDWLYLDKANASYFVLGWHSETQDSPLPKTGARLSSRLQSLFLSLNIYNVKYDFNGKPPSKADEAAKKLSTTTKMEPVSIGTTPLDGIWTFLDAHDADSADDAETIFGQGAHDVVESIVDMASLLYAQDDTYDSKIRAQDILYTNNFASNSGGNEWHFDGKTSSDKPPLMPNDAQRKTLALLNEQSKLDAANEKLRDTRWELFSEWWQFLSNRANDQNSVISDAKNLNQPTGTALQNQVPCKQAAKAPFYKRKDPTLCIAGLDPGFAPDFMDVLPVRDEKQIKMPDNKFVQIAKDFMAQYFHIERKKWTVSVRKSPVGQPHSQVRYGLSEPLQAADQKDVRVLSGRVILTPQPVFSIEDAVRQVLDNSGPELEAAGLSKDEVAALKKDSGKALKQLKFISAQLSGLTDHLLTKYEGAHVKPTFRKQGGGVQSMNVAITKCAAIDDPVDGDNRSMVELIGAESGLTPYANLLTFDKYPGVPFKGVTHGQMMFTKLNIIDKFGEAVCVFQPRPARRAPKPEDASASFYPCLSDFLSPDTIGDSSRLNTVFQEPAVNAGQWPLCRFLQLTPAINQEARINASFLNPNTDGPTPSWHETNGDMHESPVFGWLVLNYQDYGFQFFLEDGTFHRQVRVGGPTGTNASSKWLPFDPPSKPSGNAQLDQLINRMTTWKPPPGSQETSATYLQGFFDMINSAIKNMPYAPSDYSAYANAIVGKPLALVNVGWSLELQAPPYKHQNILGNTPLLAQTGHLSLVRS
;
A
#
# COMPACT_ATOMS: atom_id res chain seq x y z
N MET A 1 15.41 12.75 47.21
CA MET A 1 14.94 11.50 46.60
C MET A 1 14.21 11.88 45.33
N GLY A 2 14.76 11.56 44.16
CA GLY A 2 14.12 11.90 42.88
C GLY A 2 12.98 10.92 42.61
N ASN A 3 11.77 11.42 42.33
CA ASN A 3 10.62 10.57 41.98
C ASN A 3 10.96 9.74 40.74
N ALA A 4 10.73 8.42 40.81
CA ALA A 4 10.87 7.55 39.66
C ALA A 4 9.70 7.79 38.69
N MET A 5 9.99 8.11 37.43
CA MET A 5 8.98 8.22 36.37
C MET A 5 8.77 6.87 35.68
N CYS A 6 7.52 6.41 35.63
CA CYS A 6 7.15 5.18 34.94
C CYS A 6 6.43 5.49 33.63
N ILE A 7 6.92 4.89 32.54
CA ILE A 7 6.25 4.93 31.23
C ILE A 7 5.21 3.80 31.22
N PRO A 8 3.92 4.08 31.01
CA PRO A 8 2.92 3.02 30.97
C PRO A 8 3.15 2.13 29.74
N VAL A 9 2.85 0.85 29.92
CA VAL A 9 2.86 -0.16 28.87
C VAL A 9 1.49 -0.84 28.91
N ASP A 10 0.90 -1.07 27.74
CA ASP A 10 -0.34 -1.81 27.61
C ASP A 10 -0.08 -3.29 27.86
N VAL A 11 -0.84 -3.95 28.76
CA VAL A 11 -0.64 -5.36 29.15
C VAL A 11 -1.91 -6.14 28.90
N THR A 12 -1.91 -6.93 27.84
CA THR A 12 -3.03 -7.78 27.42
C THR A 12 -2.85 -9.22 27.85
N ALA A 13 -3.96 -9.90 28.18
CA ALA A 13 -3.97 -11.33 28.47
C ALA A 13 -5.05 -12.03 27.64
N TYR A 14 -4.71 -13.19 27.08
CA TYR A 14 -5.62 -14.07 26.35
C TYR A 14 -5.62 -15.47 26.98
N ALA A 15 -6.78 -15.94 27.40
CA ALA A 15 -6.94 -17.26 28.01
C ALA A 15 -7.19 -18.33 26.93
N LEU A 16 -6.14 -19.06 26.55
CA LEU A 16 -6.24 -20.13 25.57
C LEU A 16 -6.75 -21.42 26.23
N SER A 17 -7.88 -21.93 25.73
CA SER A 17 -8.48 -23.19 26.16
C SER A 17 -8.81 -24.10 24.98
N LYS A 18 -9.12 -25.37 25.26
CA LYS A 18 -9.55 -26.34 24.22
C LYS A 18 -10.74 -25.81 23.40
N LYS A 19 -11.69 -25.14 24.06
CA LYS A 19 -12.91 -24.60 23.42
C LYS A 19 -12.62 -23.55 22.34
N CYS A 20 -11.47 -22.86 22.41
CA CYS A 20 -11.08 -21.88 21.39
C CYS A 20 -10.82 -22.53 20.02
N ALA A 21 -10.51 -23.83 19.97
CA ALA A 21 -10.26 -24.58 18.73
C ALA A 21 -11.41 -25.54 18.36
N GLU A 22 -12.54 -25.48 19.06
CA GLU A 22 -13.76 -26.22 18.71
C GLU A 22 -14.62 -25.33 17.78
N ALA A 23 -14.54 -25.56 16.46
CA ALA A 23 -15.36 -24.81 15.50
C ALA A 23 -16.86 -25.17 15.63
N GLY A 24 -17.74 -24.21 15.29
CA GLY A 24 -19.11 -24.53 14.89
C GLY A 24 -20.13 -24.71 16.01
N THR A 25 -20.03 -23.97 17.10
CA THR A 25 -21.23 -23.73 17.93
C THR A 25 -22.14 -22.75 17.19
N GLU A 26 -23.47 -22.84 17.39
CA GLU A 26 -24.44 -21.87 16.84
C GLU A 26 -24.06 -20.41 17.16
N ALA A 27 -23.30 -20.19 18.24
CA ALA A 27 -22.86 -18.87 18.68
C ALA A 27 -21.71 -18.24 17.86
N SER A 28 -20.87 -19.02 17.15
CA SER A 28 -19.68 -18.51 16.42
C SER A 28 -19.22 -19.42 15.25
N PRO A 29 -19.90 -19.38 14.08
CA PRO A 29 -19.57 -20.26 12.96
C PRO A 29 -18.26 -19.89 12.21
N ARG A 30 -17.82 -18.62 12.25
CA ARG A 30 -16.69 -18.08 11.46
C ARG A 30 -15.37 -17.82 12.23
N SER A 31 -15.37 -17.94 13.56
CA SER A 31 -14.17 -17.79 14.39
C SER A 31 -13.30 -19.06 14.39
N ARG A 32 -11.98 -18.92 14.30
CA ARG A 32 -11.00 -20.02 14.25
C ARG A 32 -9.74 -19.68 15.05
N LEU A 33 -9.12 -20.69 15.65
CA LEU A 33 -7.79 -20.57 16.26
C LEU A 33 -6.71 -21.02 15.27
N ALA A 34 -5.88 -20.09 14.82
CA ALA A 34 -4.78 -20.39 13.90
C ALA A 34 -3.75 -21.35 14.53
N PRO A 35 -3.23 -22.32 13.75
CA PRO A 35 -1.98 -23.00 14.05
C PRO A 35 -0.84 -22.02 14.33
N LEU A 36 0.16 -22.45 15.10
CA LEU A 36 1.40 -21.69 15.24
C LEU A 36 2.23 -21.89 13.97
N THR A 37 2.55 -20.80 13.29
CA THR A 37 3.47 -20.76 12.15
C THR A 37 4.70 -19.97 12.57
N GLN A 38 5.82 -20.64 12.82
CA GLN A 38 7.08 -19.96 13.07
C GLN A 38 7.70 -19.49 11.74
N PRO A 39 8.43 -18.37 11.73
CA PRO A 39 9.22 -17.98 10.57
C PRO A 39 10.19 -19.08 10.16
N ASN A 40 10.15 -19.47 8.88
CA ASN A 40 11.04 -20.47 8.30
C ASN A 40 12.40 -19.85 7.96
N TYR A 41 13.25 -19.66 8.97
CA TYR A 41 14.59 -19.10 8.78
C TYR A 41 15.57 -20.04 8.09
N VAL A 42 15.20 -21.30 7.82
CA VAL A 42 15.95 -22.15 6.88
C VAL A 42 15.95 -21.51 5.49
N GLY A 43 14.85 -20.86 5.10
CA GLY A 43 14.72 -20.14 3.82
C GLY A 43 15.58 -18.87 3.71
N LEU A 44 16.21 -18.42 4.80
CA LEU A 44 17.21 -17.34 4.78
C LEU A 44 18.61 -17.84 4.45
N GLN A 45 18.85 -19.14 4.56
CA GLN A 45 20.14 -19.70 4.18
C GLN A 45 20.29 -19.59 2.66
N LEU A 46 21.44 -19.08 2.22
CA LEU A 46 21.74 -18.88 0.80
C LEU A 46 22.05 -20.20 0.06
N HIS A 47 21.41 -21.32 0.41
CA HIS A 47 21.58 -22.61 -0.24
C HIS A 47 20.63 -22.76 -1.42
N ASN A 48 21.15 -23.38 -2.48
CA ASN A 48 20.36 -23.69 -3.67
C ASN A 48 19.09 -24.44 -3.27
N ALA A 49 17.95 -24.02 -3.81
CA ALA A 49 16.64 -24.63 -3.59
C ALA A 49 16.01 -24.50 -2.19
N LEU A 50 16.65 -23.79 -1.24
CA LEU A 50 16.05 -23.50 0.07
C LEU A 50 15.46 -22.10 0.17
N ILE A 51 15.89 -21.15 -0.68
CA ILE A 51 15.41 -19.76 -0.65
C ILE A 51 13.91 -19.67 -0.96
N GLN A 52 13.20 -18.78 -0.25
CA GLN A 52 11.75 -18.59 -0.36
C GLN A 52 11.39 -17.10 -0.51
N HIS A 53 10.32 -16.80 -1.27
CA HIS A 53 9.81 -15.43 -1.46
C HIS A 53 9.30 -14.77 -0.18
N ASP A 54 8.86 -15.58 0.77
CA ASP A 54 8.45 -15.17 2.10
C ASP A 54 8.85 -16.28 3.09
N VAL A 55 9.54 -15.92 4.17
CA VAL A 55 9.87 -16.84 5.26
C VAL A 55 8.68 -17.07 6.20
N LEU A 56 7.60 -16.30 6.05
CA LEU A 56 6.38 -16.45 6.81
C LEU A 56 5.30 -17.11 5.95
N ASP A 57 5.11 -18.41 6.10
CA ASP A 57 4.06 -19.14 5.39
C ASP A 57 2.65 -18.61 5.73
N HIS A 58 1.75 -18.70 4.76
CA HIS A 58 0.34 -18.42 5.01
C HIS A 58 -0.25 -19.43 5.99
N ILE A 59 -1.06 -18.94 6.93
CA ILE A 59 -1.70 -19.82 7.93
C ILE A 59 -2.61 -20.84 7.23
N ASP A 60 -2.40 -22.11 7.56
CA ASP A 60 -3.26 -23.21 7.12
C ASP A 60 -4.51 -23.29 8.01
N PHE A 61 -5.62 -22.77 7.48
CA PHE A 61 -6.89 -22.75 8.18
C PHE A 61 -7.60 -24.12 8.22
N HIS A 62 -7.12 -25.15 7.51
CA HIS A 62 -7.68 -26.49 7.54
C HIS A 62 -7.41 -27.23 8.85
N LEU A 63 -6.34 -26.86 9.54
CA LEU A 63 -5.94 -27.44 10.83
C LEU A 63 -6.39 -26.59 12.03
N THR A 64 -7.42 -25.76 11.87
CA THR A 64 -7.88 -24.87 12.95
C THR A 64 -8.91 -25.52 13.86
N ALA A 65 -9.63 -26.54 13.36
CA ALA A 65 -10.68 -27.26 14.08
C ALA A 65 -10.94 -28.66 13.48
N PRO A 66 -11.54 -29.59 14.24
CA PRO A 66 -11.80 -29.52 15.68
C PRO A 66 -10.49 -29.48 16.49
N ALA A 67 -10.59 -29.24 17.79
CA ALA A 67 -9.44 -29.13 18.70
C ALA A 67 -8.43 -30.27 18.56
N SER A 68 -8.90 -31.50 18.31
CA SER A 68 -8.06 -32.70 18.10
C SER A 68 -7.13 -32.61 16.89
N ASN A 69 -7.47 -31.79 15.89
CA ASN A 69 -6.72 -31.59 14.65
C ASN A 69 -5.86 -30.33 14.70
N ASN A 70 -6.01 -29.50 15.72
CA ASN A 70 -5.30 -28.23 15.82
C ASN A 70 -3.90 -28.42 16.46
N PRO A 71 -2.81 -28.29 15.68
CA PRO A 71 -1.45 -28.52 16.18
C PRO A 71 -1.04 -27.51 17.25
N ARG A 72 -1.69 -26.34 17.35
CA ARG A 72 -1.39 -25.37 18.42
C ARG A 72 -1.70 -25.94 19.80
N ILE A 73 -2.78 -26.70 19.95
CA ILE A 73 -3.25 -27.19 21.25
C ILE A 73 -3.19 -28.72 21.41
N SER A 74 -3.01 -29.46 20.32
CA SER A 74 -3.04 -30.92 20.31
C SER A 74 -1.76 -31.50 19.71
N ASN A 75 -1.28 -32.60 20.30
CA ASN A 75 -0.17 -33.38 19.77
C ASN A 75 -0.69 -34.37 18.73
N LEU A 76 -0.53 -34.02 17.45
CA LEU A 76 -0.99 -34.83 16.33
C LEU A 76 -0.19 -36.12 16.11
N ALA A 77 0.98 -36.27 16.75
CA ALA A 77 1.81 -37.47 16.63
C ALA A 77 1.29 -38.65 17.48
N LYS A 78 0.37 -38.41 18.43
CA LYS A 78 -0.27 -39.45 19.25
C LYS A 78 -1.69 -39.73 18.76
N GLN A 79 -2.14 -40.99 18.85
CA GLN A 79 -3.52 -41.37 18.56
C GLN A 79 -4.16 -42.09 19.76
N PRO A 80 -5.28 -41.57 20.33
CA PRO A 80 -5.92 -40.29 20.01
C PRO A 80 -5.01 -39.09 20.35
N SER A 81 -5.23 -37.95 19.70
CA SER A 81 -4.40 -36.76 19.93
C SER A 81 -4.57 -36.23 21.35
N GLU A 82 -3.43 -35.95 21.99
CA GLU A 82 -3.38 -35.50 23.39
C GLU A 82 -3.22 -33.97 23.45
N LEU A 83 -3.86 -33.32 24.43
CA LEU A 83 -3.72 -31.87 24.61
C LEU A 83 -2.32 -31.49 25.11
N ARG A 84 -1.72 -30.49 24.47
CA ARG A 84 -0.48 -29.84 24.91
C ARG A 84 -0.77 -28.89 26.06
N ARG A 85 -0.97 -29.43 27.29
CA ARG A 85 -1.31 -28.66 28.50
C ARG A 85 -0.32 -27.53 28.82
N ASN A 86 0.94 -27.66 28.41
CA ASN A 86 1.96 -26.61 28.52
C ASN A 86 1.68 -25.36 27.66
N ARG A 87 0.89 -25.50 26.58
CA ARG A 87 0.47 -24.40 25.69
C ARG A 87 -0.88 -23.80 26.07
N LEU A 88 -1.62 -24.42 26.97
CA LEU A 88 -2.91 -23.91 27.46
C LEU A 88 -2.69 -23.00 28.67
N GLY A 89 -3.56 -22.01 28.86
CA GLY A 89 -3.46 -21.03 29.94
C GLY A 89 -3.44 -19.59 29.41
N ASN A 90 -2.89 -18.68 30.20
CA ASN A 90 -2.90 -17.26 29.88
C ASN A 90 -1.66 -16.86 29.09
N TYR A 91 -1.88 -16.33 27.89
CA TYR A 91 -0.89 -15.64 27.08
C TYR A 91 -0.90 -14.18 27.49
N VAL A 92 0.15 -13.73 28.18
CA VAL A 92 0.30 -12.35 28.65
C VAL A 92 1.28 -11.65 27.72
N HIS A 93 0.87 -10.54 27.10
CA HIS A 93 1.67 -9.73 26.17
C HIS A 93 1.66 -8.27 26.59
N TRP A 94 2.78 -7.58 26.43
CA TRP A 94 2.89 -6.15 26.70
C TRP A 94 3.35 -5.38 25.45
N SER A 95 2.55 -4.39 25.05
CA SER A 95 2.74 -3.64 23.79
C SER A 95 3.69 -2.46 24.00
N LEU A 96 4.76 -2.39 23.21
CA LEU A 96 5.74 -1.30 23.32
C LEU A 96 5.13 0.08 22.97
N PRO A 97 5.36 1.13 23.76
CA PRO A 97 4.95 2.50 23.45
C PRO A 97 5.52 3.08 22.15
N ARG A 98 4.84 4.08 21.57
CA ARG A 98 5.24 4.77 20.33
C ARG A 98 6.69 5.27 20.33
N LEU A 99 7.21 5.72 21.47
CA LEU A 99 8.60 6.22 21.59
C LEU A 99 9.67 5.20 21.16
N TYR A 100 9.39 3.91 21.30
CA TYR A 100 10.27 2.82 20.87
C TYR A 100 10.03 2.38 19.43
N ARG A 101 8.94 2.86 18.81
CA ARG A 101 8.51 2.57 17.43
C ARG A 101 8.80 3.69 16.44
N SER A 102 9.13 4.88 16.93
CA SER A 102 9.50 6.02 16.09
C SER A 102 11.01 6.12 15.97
N ALA A 103 11.49 6.19 14.73
CA ALA A 103 12.89 6.44 14.44
C ALA A 103 13.29 7.87 14.79
N GLN A 104 14.56 8.08 15.13
CA GLN A 104 15.18 9.39 15.30
C GLN A 104 15.89 9.76 14.00
N THR A 105 15.57 10.93 13.44
CA THR A 105 16.31 11.51 12.31
C THR A 105 17.09 12.74 12.76
N SER A 106 18.07 13.16 11.96
CA SER A 106 18.85 14.38 12.21
C SER A 106 17.99 15.65 12.14
N ALA A 107 16.88 15.65 11.38
CA ALA A 107 15.96 16.78 11.29
C ALA A 107 15.13 17.02 12.57
N ASP A 108 14.78 15.95 13.31
CA ASP A 108 14.02 16.05 14.58
C ASP A 108 14.79 16.82 15.67
N SER A 109 16.12 16.92 15.54
CA SER A 109 16.98 17.71 16.42
C SER A 109 17.02 19.21 16.09
N TYR A 110 16.50 19.61 14.92
CA TYR A 110 16.50 21.01 14.45
C TYR A 110 15.19 21.77 14.75
N GLU A 111 14.06 21.09 14.94
CA GLU A 111 12.76 21.77 15.19
C GLU A 111 12.65 22.35 16.60
N ASN A 112 13.42 21.87 17.58
CA ASN A 112 13.50 22.48 18.91
C ASN A 112 14.63 23.52 18.99
N LYS A 113 14.43 24.68 18.33
CA LYS A 113 15.41 25.81 18.30
C LYS A 113 15.83 26.34 19.69
N ASN A 114 15.12 25.99 20.77
CA ASN A 114 15.36 26.52 22.12
C ASN A 114 16.19 25.62 23.04
N ASP A 115 16.60 24.42 22.62
CA ASP A 115 17.32 23.50 23.50
C ASP A 115 18.75 23.26 22.99
N LYS A 116 19.70 24.11 23.43
CA LYS A 116 21.12 24.02 23.04
C LYS A 116 21.82 22.77 23.59
N ASP A 117 21.21 22.07 24.54
CA ASP A 117 21.83 21.00 25.33
C ASP A 117 21.54 19.59 24.80
N VAL A 118 20.76 19.44 23.71
CA VAL A 118 20.37 18.13 23.12
C VAL A 118 21.05 17.88 21.77
N ARG A 119 22.09 18.65 21.39
CA ARG A 119 22.88 18.34 20.19
C ARG A 119 23.78 17.12 20.48
N PRO A 120 23.60 15.97 19.82
CA PRO A 120 24.61 14.92 19.86
C PRO A 120 25.91 15.48 19.28
N SER A 121 27.03 15.26 19.97
CA SER A 121 28.37 15.75 19.59
C SER A 121 28.99 14.98 18.42
N GLY A 122 28.20 14.63 17.42
CA GLY A 122 28.60 13.82 16.26
C GLY A 122 28.02 14.34 14.96
N THR A 123 28.67 13.98 13.85
CA THR A 123 28.21 14.27 12.50
C THR A 123 26.77 13.78 12.31
N PRO A 124 25.85 14.60 11.77
CA PRO A 124 24.45 14.21 11.59
C PRO A 124 24.36 12.97 10.68
N THR A 125 23.82 11.88 11.21
CA THR A 125 23.52 10.70 10.39
C THR A 125 22.25 10.98 9.58
N LEU A 126 22.36 10.86 8.25
CA LEU A 126 21.23 11.01 7.30
C LEU A 126 20.15 9.93 7.46
N ASN A 127 20.45 8.82 8.16
CA ASN A 127 19.61 7.63 8.23
C ASN A 127 18.90 7.48 9.60
N PRO A 128 17.63 7.02 9.61
CA PRO A 128 16.85 6.84 10.83
C PRO A 128 17.42 5.76 11.75
N SER A 129 17.51 6.03 13.06
CA SER A 129 17.87 5.04 14.09
C SER A 129 16.71 4.79 15.06
N PHE A 130 16.53 3.54 15.48
CA PHE A 130 15.50 3.16 16.45
C PHE A 130 16.11 3.01 17.84
N ARG A 131 15.36 3.40 18.87
CA ARG A 131 15.80 3.27 20.26
C ARG A 131 15.78 1.81 20.69
N THR A 132 16.71 1.45 21.58
CA THR A 132 16.69 0.17 22.29
C THR A 132 15.45 0.08 23.18
N VAL A 133 14.84 -1.10 23.24
CA VAL A 133 13.66 -1.37 24.06
C VAL A 133 14.09 -1.88 25.45
N PRO A 134 13.24 -1.76 26.48
CA PRO A 134 13.54 -2.36 27.78
C PRO A 134 13.81 -3.86 27.60
N ASN A 135 14.94 -4.31 28.13
CA ASN A 135 15.48 -5.64 27.89
C ASN A 135 15.32 -6.59 29.09
N ARG A 136 14.78 -6.10 30.20
CA ARG A 136 14.45 -6.87 31.39
C ARG A 136 13.02 -6.57 31.80
N TRP A 137 12.25 -7.62 32.06
CA TRP A 137 10.86 -7.51 32.49
C TRP A 137 10.59 -8.42 33.68
N LEU A 138 10.07 -7.85 34.75
CA LEU A 138 9.53 -8.59 35.89
C LEU A 138 8.03 -8.76 35.64
N VAL A 139 7.61 -10.03 35.56
CA VAL A 139 6.19 -10.39 35.45
C VAL A 139 5.77 -11.06 36.75
N VAL A 140 4.77 -10.50 37.42
CA VAL A 140 4.21 -11.05 38.67
C VAL A 140 2.76 -11.42 38.44
N ARG A 141 2.42 -12.68 38.74
CA ARG A 141 1.06 -13.16 38.84
C ARG A 141 0.63 -13.18 40.30
N ARG A 142 -0.53 -12.60 40.57
CA ARG A 142 -1.31 -12.85 41.78
C ARG A 142 -2.47 -13.80 41.45
N LEU A 143 -2.58 -14.89 42.19
CA LEU A 143 -3.62 -15.92 42.08
C LEU A 143 -4.65 -15.71 43.19
N ASP A 144 -5.92 -15.60 42.84
CA ASP A 144 -7.01 -15.65 43.82
C ASP A 144 -7.26 -17.10 44.23
N LEU A 145 -6.72 -17.48 45.38
CA LEU A 145 -6.76 -18.86 45.89
C LEU A 145 -8.18 -19.40 46.06
N GLY A 146 -9.18 -18.53 46.32
CA GLY A 146 -10.57 -18.95 46.48
C GLY A 146 -11.22 -19.41 45.17
N SER A 147 -10.71 -18.92 44.04
CA SER A 147 -11.21 -19.23 42.70
C SER A 147 -10.55 -20.46 42.05
N ALA A 148 -9.44 -20.94 42.62
CA ALA A 148 -8.60 -21.97 42.01
C ALA A 148 -9.22 -23.38 42.12
N GLN A 149 -9.23 -24.12 41.01
CA GLN A 149 -9.66 -25.51 40.96
C GLN A 149 -8.63 -26.40 40.23
N PRO A 150 -8.34 -27.62 40.75
CA PRO A 150 -8.85 -28.17 42.01
C PRO A 150 -8.31 -27.42 43.24
N GLN A 151 -9.11 -27.32 44.31
CA GLN A 151 -8.63 -26.74 45.56
C GLN A 151 -7.57 -27.66 46.18
N GLY A 152 -6.46 -27.10 46.63
CA GLY A 152 -5.35 -27.88 47.17
C GLY A 152 -4.49 -27.10 48.15
N SER A 153 -3.86 -27.81 49.07
CA SER A 153 -2.84 -27.25 49.96
C SER A 153 -1.55 -26.98 49.17
N GLY A 154 -0.98 -25.78 49.33
CA GLY A 154 0.32 -25.40 48.76
C GLY A 154 0.31 -24.55 47.49
N LEU A 155 -0.83 -24.00 47.06
CA LEU A 155 -0.87 -23.01 45.96
C LEU A 155 -0.34 -21.64 46.44
N PRO A 156 0.72 -21.04 45.83
CA PRO A 156 1.23 -19.72 46.16
C PRO A 156 0.32 -18.67 45.54
N GLU A 157 -0.07 -17.71 46.37
CA GLU A 157 -0.79 -16.52 45.93
C GLU A 157 0.03 -15.74 44.90
N TYR A 158 1.36 -15.74 44.99
CA TYR A 158 2.24 -15.00 44.07
C TYR A 158 3.22 -15.90 43.35
N GLN A 159 3.38 -15.67 42.04
CA GLN A 159 4.45 -16.26 41.24
C GLN A 159 5.06 -15.18 40.35
N SER A 160 6.39 -15.16 40.24
CA SER A 160 7.08 -14.16 39.46
C SER A 160 8.14 -14.76 38.54
N TRP A 161 8.30 -14.14 37.38
CA TRP A 161 9.30 -14.47 36.38
C TRP A 161 10.08 -13.23 35.97
N VAL A 162 11.35 -13.41 35.62
CA VAL A 162 12.14 -12.40 34.92
C VAL A 162 12.30 -12.83 33.47
N VAL A 163 11.98 -11.94 32.55
CA VAL A 163 12.14 -12.11 31.12
C VAL A 163 13.32 -11.27 30.65
N GLU A 164 14.29 -11.90 30.00
CA GLU A 164 15.47 -11.29 29.41
C GLU A 164 15.28 -11.24 27.89
N SER A 165 14.64 -10.18 27.40
CA SER A 165 14.19 -10.06 26.01
C SER A 165 15.34 -10.06 25.00
N ASN A 166 16.52 -9.60 25.41
CA ASN A 166 17.68 -9.50 24.53
C ASN A 166 18.68 -10.66 24.65
N ALA A 167 18.36 -11.70 25.42
CA ALA A 167 19.21 -12.87 25.57
C ALA A 167 19.14 -13.74 24.32
N VAL A 168 20.29 -14.02 23.70
CA VAL A 168 20.39 -14.89 22.53
C VAL A 168 20.88 -16.28 22.96
N ARG A 169 20.24 -17.32 22.44
CA ARG A 169 20.48 -18.72 22.79
C ARG A 169 20.59 -19.56 21.52
N ASN A 170 21.52 -20.51 21.49
CA ASN A 170 21.55 -21.56 20.46
C ASN A 170 20.64 -22.73 20.87
N ILE A 171 20.16 -23.51 19.90
CA ILE A 171 19.35 -24.72 20.13
C ILE A 171 19.98 -25.68 21.14
N GLY A 172 21.31 -25.87 21.11
CA GLY A 172 22.02 -26.73 22.06
C GLY A 172 22.07 -26.19 23.49
N GLY A 173 21.82 -24.89 23.69
CA GLY A 173 21.70 -24.24 25.00
C GLY A 173 20.26 -24.13 25.52
N ILE A 174 19.29 -24.72 24.82
CA ILE A 174 17.89 -24.77 25.21
C ILE A 174 17.61 -26.12 25.86
N GLU A 175 16.90 -26.11 26.99
CA GLU A 175 16.53 -27.34 27.69
C GLU A 175 15.71 -28.27 26.79
N ASN A 176 16.01 -29.57 26.77
CA ASN A 176 15.29 -30.57 25.96
C ASN A 176 13.79 -30.66 26.25
N SER A 177 13.34 -30.14 27.41
CA SER A 177 11.93 -30.09 27.79
C SER A 177 11.20 -28.84 27.28
N ALA A 178 11.91 -27.87 26.71
CA ALA A 178 11.35 -26.64 26.18
C ALA A 178 10.61 -26.89 24.86
N ASP A 179 9.46 -26.24 24.72
CA ASP A 179 8.64 -26.35 23.52
C ASP A 179 9.04 -25.28 22.50
N LEU A 180 9.88 -25.63 21.52
CA LEU A 180 10.50 -24.67 20.60
C LEU A 180 9.51 -23.73 19.89
N GLU A 181 8.25 -24.15 19.68
CA GLU A 181 7.22 -23.33 19.02
C GLU A 181 6.67 -22.20 19.89
N VAL A 182 6.69 -22.35 21.23
CA VAL A 182 6.08 -21.40 22.17
C VAL A 182 7.05 -20.88 23.23
N ASP A 183 8.19 -21.53 23.41
CA ASP A 183 9.19 -21.20 24.43
C ASP A 183 10.42 -20.49 23.86
N CYS A 184 10.48 -20.37 22.54
CA CYS A 184 11.63 -19.81 21.82
C CYS A 184 11.13 -18.98 20.63
N VAL A 185 11.86 -17.91 20.34
CA VAL A 185 11.59 -17.05 19.18
C VAL A 185 12.77 -17.16 18.24
N PRO A 186 12.61 -17.73 17.02
CA PRO A 186 13.67 -17.72 16.04
C PRO A 186 14.21 -16.31 15.84
N PHE A 187 15.52 -16.15 15.71
CA PHE A 187 16.14 -14.83 15.59
C PHE A 187 17.32 -14.81 14.62
N VAL A 188 17.40 -13.72 13.87
CA VAL A 188 18.46 -13.48 12.87
C VAL A 188 19.57 -12.66 13.52
N THR A 189 20.76 -13.23 13.65
CA THR A 189 21.95 -12.54 14.17
C THR A 189 22.81 -12.00 13.04
N GLY A 190 23.46 -10.85 13.27
CA GLY A 190 24.40 -10.26 12.30
C GLY A 190 25.68 -11.08 12.12
N SER A 191 26.49 -10.70 11.13
CA SER A 191 27.80 -11.34 10.86
C SER A 191 28.73 -11.29 12.09
N GLY A 192 29.51 -12.36 12.27
CA GLY A 192 30.45 -12.50 13.38
C GLY A 192 29.85 -12.91 14.73
N PHE A 193 28.55 -13.20 14.79
CA PHE A 193 27.89 -13.65 16.01
C PHE A 193 27.97 -15.18 16.17
N GLU A 194 28.62 -15.65 17.24
CA GLU A 194 28.55 -17.04 17.70
C GLU A 194 28.05 -17.06 19.15
N PRO A 195 26.99 -17.82 19.46
CA PRO A 195 26.50 -17.98 20.83
C PRO A 195 27.62 -18.42 21.80
N GLY A 196 27.95 -17.57 22.77
CA GLY A 196 28.97 -17.85 23.80
C GLY A 196 30.37 -17.33 23.48
N LYS A 197 30.58 -16.66 22.34
CA LYS A 197 31.84 -15.99 22.00
C LYS A 197 31.63 -14.50 21.70
N ALA A 198 32.69 -13.71 21.85
CA ALA A 198 32.66 -12.30 21.49
C ALA A 198 32.44 -12.15 19.97
N PRO A 199 31.76 -11.08 19.51
CA PRO A 199 31.58 -10.82 18.08
C PRO A 199 32.94 -10.77 17.37
N ASP A 200 33.11 -11.61 16.34
CA ASP A 200 34.33 -11.70 15.53
C ASP A 200 34.01 -11.34 14.09
N SER A 201 34.41 -10.15 13.67
CA SER A 201 34.18 -9.63 12.32
C SER A 201 34.87 -10.42 11.20
N ALA A 202 35.82 -11.30 11.54
CA ALA A 202 36.49 -12.18 10.57
C ALA A 202 35.70 -13.46 10.27
N ARG A 203 34.62 -13.75 11.01
CA ARG A 203 33.82 -14.98 10.85
C ARG A 203 32.62 -14.77 9.92
N PRO A 204 32.56 -15.49 8.79
CA PRO A 204 31.57 -15.25 7.76
C PRO A 204 30.19 -15.87 8.02
N ASP A 205 29.99 -16.73 9.03
CA ASP A 205 28.99 -17.82 8.97
C ASP A 205 27.78 -17.74 9.91
N GLY A 206 27.51 -16.59 10.54
CA GLY A 206 26.32 -16.41 11.40
C GLY A 206 24.98 -16.74 10.72
N PHE A 207 24.91 -16.73 9.38
CA PHE A 207 23.73 -17.11 8.59
C PHE A 207 23.43 -18.61 8.59
N GLN A 208 24.44 -19.48 8.67
CA GLN A 208 24.21 -20.94 8.70
C GLN A 208 23.58 -21.37 10.02
N MET A 209 23.79 -20.60 11.10
CA MET A 209 23.25 -20.87 12.44
C MET A 209 21.88 -20.22 12.69
N GLN A 210 21.28 -19.51 11.70
CA GLN A 210 20.02 -18.77 11.89
C GLN A 210 18.82 -19.67 12.19
N SER A 211 18.81 -20.89 11.68
CA SER A 211 17.79 -21.90 12.00
C SER A 211 17.92 -22.44 13.43
N GLU A 212 19.04 -22.19 14.11
CA GLU A 212 19.36 -22.72 15.43
C GLU A 212 19.50 -21.61 16.50
N THR A 213 19.22 -20.36 16.13
CA THR A 213 19.40 -19.20 17.02
C THR A 213 18.05 -18.65 17.45
N PHE A 214 17.89 -18.47 18.76
CA PHE A 214 16.65 -18.04 19.38
C PHE A 214 16.88 -16.85 20.32
N LEU A 215 15.88 -15.97 20.40
CA LEU A 215 15.86 -14.80 21.27
C LEU A 215 14.93 -15.00 22.47
N GLY A 216 15.26 -14.31 23.56
CA GLY A 216 14.44 -14.24 24.76
C GLY A 216 14.74 -15.38 25.73
N LYS A 217 14.63 -15.11 27.03
CA LYS A 217 14.73 -16.12 28.10
C LYS A 217 13.73 -15.78 29.20
N LYS A 218 13.05 -16.79 29.75
CA LYS A 218 12.17 -16.66 30.92
C LYS A 218 12.76 -17.49 32.06
N SER A 219 13.05 -16.85 33.17
CA SER A 219 13.55 -17.49 34.38
C SER A 219 12.53 -17.32 35.51
N ALA A 220 12.25 -18.39 36.25
CA ALA A 220 11.44 -18.28 37.46
C ALA A 220 12.23 -17.49 38.52
N HIS A 221 11.57 -16.55 39.20
CA HIS A 221 12.18 -15.70 40.22
C HIS A 221 11.68 -16.03 41.64
N ALA A 222 10.39 -16.32 41.78
CA ALA A 222 9.79 -16.79 43.02
C ALA A 222 8.51 -17.59 42.71
N GLY A 223 8.20 -18.62 43.52
CA GLY A 223 7.01 -19.46 43.35
C GLY A 223 7.20 -20.91 43.81
N PHE A 224 6.63 -21.86 43.05
CA PHE A 224 6.47 -23.27 43.41
C PHE A 224 7.72 -24.14 43.41
N ASP A 225 8.85 -23.69 42.88
CA ASP A 225 10.03 -24.54 42.82
C ASP A 225 10.90 -24.29 44.07
N PRO A 226 10.94 -25.22 45.04
CA PRO A 226 11.71 -25.06 46.27
C PRO A 226 13.23 -24.99 46.02
N ASN A 227 13.67 -25.32 44.79
CA ASN A 227 15.07 -25.26 44.36
C ASN A 227 15.47 -23.92 43.73
N VAL A 228 14.53 -22.99 43.54
CA VAL A 228 14.86 -21.64 43.07
C VAL A 228 15.29 -20.83 44.28
N GLU A 229 16.59 -20.61 44.42
CA GLU A 229 17.11 -19.63 45.37
C GLU A 229 16.42 -18.28 45.12
N ARG A 230 15.98 -17.60 46.19
CA ARG A 230 15.43 -16.25 46.08
C ARG A 230 16.54 -15.29 45.68
N GLY A 231 16.77 -15.19 44.38
CA GLY A 231 17.82 -14.40 43.77
C GLY A 231 17.77 -14.60 42.27
N TRP A 232 17.56 -13.52 41.52
CA TRP A 232 17.81 -13.53 40.08
C TRP A 232 19.17 -12.88 39.84
N THR A 233 20.02 -13.58 39.09
CA THR A 233 21.24 -13.02 38.52
C THR A 233 21.06 -12.92 37.01
N ALA A 234 21.54 -11.82 36.42
CA ALA A 234 21.52 -11.67 34.98
C ALA A 234 22.28 -12.84 34.33
N THR A 235 21.69 -13.47 33.33
CA THR A 235 22.32 -14.63 32.69
C THR A 235 23.57 -14.18 31.92
N ALA A 236 24.66 -14.95 31.99
CA ALA A 236 25.86 -14.77 31.16
C ALA A 236 25.63 -15.06 29.65
N SER A 237 24.37 -15.11 29.18
CA SER A 237 24.05 -15.34 27.78
C SER A 237 24.48 -14.14 26.94
N PRO A 238 24.96 -14.36 25.70
CA PRO A 238 25.18 -13.27 24.76
C PRO A 238 23.92 -12.42 24.61
N THR A 239 24.09 -11.10 24.55
CA THR A 239 22.98 -10.16 24.41
C THR A 239 23.12 -9.32 23.16
N VAL A 240 21.98 -8.80 22.67
CA VAL A 240 21.93 -7.87 21.52
C VAL A 240 21.27 -6.56 21.93
N PRO A 241 21.62 -5.41 21.30
CA PRO A 241 20.87 -4.17 21.45
C PRO A 241 19.53 -4.30 20.72
N LEU A 242 18.50 -4.74 21.45
CA LEU A 242 17.19 -5.07 20.90
C LEU A 242 16.37 -3.79 20.61
N THR A 243 15.88 -3.66 19.38
CA THR A 243 14.92 -2.66 18.92
C THR A 243 13.75 -3.34 18.23
N VAL A 244 12.68 -2.60 17.93
CA VAL A 244 11.50 -3.12 17.20
C VAL A 244 11.83 -3.65 15.79
N MET A 245 12.96 -3.24 15.20
CA MET A 245 13.36 -3.62 13.83
C MET A 245 14.35 -4.79 13.76
N ASN A 246 14.91 -5.25 14.88
CA ASN A 246 16.02 -6.22 14.86
C ASN A 246 15.65 -7.60 14.31
N SER A 247 14.38 -8.00 14.35
CA SER A 247 13.92 -9.31 13.87
C SER A 247 13.69 -9.36 12.34
N SER A 248 13.79 -8.22 11.65
CA SER A 248 13.37 -8.05 10.24
C SER A 248 11.92 -8.48 9.96
N ASN A 249 11.13 -8.71 11.01
CA ASN A 249 9.75 -9.16 10.95
C ASN A 249 8.87 -8.07 11.57
N PRO A 250 8.05 -7.36 10.78
CA PRO A 250 7.25 -6.24 11.28
C PRO A 250 6.17 -6.68 12.28
N LEU A 251 5.80 -7.97 12.30
CA LEU A 251 4.84 -8.53 13.25
C LEU A 251 5.48 -8.86 14.62
N PHE A 252 6.81 -8.91 14.71
CA PHE A 252 7.53 -9.33 15.91
C PHE A 252 7.11 -8.61 17.20
N PRO A 253 7.04 -7.27 17.30
CA PRO A 253 6.74 -6.62 18.58
C PRO A 253 5.32 -6.93 19.12
N ASP A 254 4.37 -7.31 18.26
CA ASP A 254 2.95 -7.35 18.61
C ASP A 254 2.28 -8.72 18.41
N TYR A 255 2.72 -9.53 17.45
CA TYR A 255 2.17 -10.86 17.21
C TYR A 255 2.79 -11.85 18.21
N VAL A 256 1.98 -12.26 19.19
CA VAL A 256 2.40 -13.05 20.35
C VAL A 256 3.13 -14.34 19.96
N PRO A 257 2.68 -15.10 18.94
CA PRO A 257 3.43 -16.27 18.46
C PRO A 257 4.87 -15.99 18.02
N HIS A 258 5.21 -14.75 17.66
CA HIS A 258 6.55 -14.36 17.21
C HIS A 258 7.39 -13.66 18.28
N ASN A 259 6.90 -13.48 19.52
CA ASN A 259 7.65 -12.76 20.57
C ASN A 259 7.59 -13.39 21.96
N SER A 260 7.28 -14.68 22.04
CA SER A 260 7.27 -15.41 23.31
C SER A 260 8.62 -15.32 24.04
N LYS A 261 8.56 -15.03 25.34
CA LYS A 261 9.72 -14.75 26.21
C LYS A 261 10.58 -13.56 25.76
N VAL A 262 10.02 -12.67 24.93
CA VAL A 262 10.60 -11.37 24.59
C VAL A 262 9.65 -10.26 25.07
N PHE A 263 8.42 -10.24 24.54
CA PHE A 263 7.35 -9.29 24.94
C PHE A 263 6.08 -10.01 25.40
N SER A 264 6.14 -11.32 25.58
CA SER A 264 5.03 -12.11 26.08
C SER A 264 5.49 -13.33 26.89
N ILE A 265 4.60 -13.90 27.70
CA ILE A 265 4.79 -15.19 28.37
C ILE A 265 3.51 -16.02 28.31
N ILE A 266 3.69 -17.34 28.36
CA ILE A 266 2.62 -18.28 28.68
C ILE A 266 2.70 -18.65 30.16
N ASP A 267 1.58 -18.46 30.86
CA ASP A 267 1.33 -18.97 32.19
C ASP A 267 0.27 -20.08 32.13
N SER A 268 0.74 -21.33 32.18
CA SER A 268 -0.11 -22.51 32.09
C SER A 268 -0.75 -22.91 33.42
N PHE A 269 -0.58 -22.11 34.49
CA PHE A 269 -1.03 -22.45 35.84
C PHE A 269 -0.55 -23.82 36.32
N ARG A 270 0.63 -24.21 35.84
CA ARG A 270 1.32 -25.43 36.25
C ARG A 270 1.82 -25.27 37.69
N TYR A 271 1.57 -26.27 38.53
CA TYR A 271 1.96 -26.29 39.94
C TYR A 271 2.48 -27.64 40.41
N LYS A 272 3.28 -27.65 41.48
CA LYS A 272 3.67 -28.87 42.20
C LYS A 272 2.68 -29.12 43.35
N LYS A 273 2.15 -30.33 43.46
CA LYS A 273 1.30 -30.72 44.59
C LYS A 273 2.16 -30.91 45.84
N ALA A 274 1.71 -30.43 47.00
CA ALA A 274 2.42 -30.66 48.26
C ALA A 274 2.62 -32.17 48.50
N GLY A 275 3.87 -32.60 48.70
CA GLY A 275 4.23 -34.00 48.95
C GLY A 275 4.36 -34.91 47.72
N ASN A 276 4.22 -34.38 46.49
CA ASN A 276 4.47 -35.12 45.24
C ASN A 276 5.39 -34.29 44.30
N ASN A 277 6.29 -34.95 43.58
CA ASN A 277 7.16 -34.34 42.58
C ASN A 277 6.48 -34.15 41.20
N ASP A 278 5.28 -34.71 41.00
CA ASP A 278 4.52 -34.54 39.76
C ASP A 278 4.01 -33.11 39.57
N TRP A 279 4.09 -32.63 38.33
CA TRP A 279 3.53 -31.36 37.92
C TRP A 279 2.07 -31.52 37.50
N LEU A 280 1.19 -30.73 38.10
CA LEU A 280 -0.23 -30.64 37.78
C LEU A 280 -0.56 -29.28 37.17
N TYR A 281 -1.78 -29.13 36.67
CA TYR A 281 -2.29 -27.89 36.06
C TYR A 281 -3.61 -27.52 36.74
N LEU A 282 -3.86 -26.23 36.98
CA LEU A 282 -5.20 -25.77 37.37
C LEU A 282 -6.14 -25.86 36.17
N ASP A 283 -7.40 -26.17 36.44
CA ASP A 283 -8.47 -26.17 35.45
C ASP A 283 -9.21 -24.82 35.42
N LYS A 284 -9.22 -24.10 36.55
CA LYS A 284 -9.90 -22.81 36.71
C LYS A 284 -9.21 -21.95 37.76
N ALA A 285 -9.06 -20.64 37.49
CA ALA A 285 -8.50 -19.67 38.44
C ALA A 285 -8.64 -18.22 37.94
N ASN A 286 -8.88 -17.28 38.86
CA ASN A 286 -8.72 -15.85 38.62
C ASN A 286 -7.27 -15.44 38.93
N ALA A 287 -6.64 -14.73 38.00
CA ALA A 287 -5.30 -14.21 38.18
C ALA A 287 -5.19 -12.77 37.68
N SER A 288 -4.33 -11.99 38.36
CA SER A 288 -3.95 -10.64 37.97
C SER A 288 -2.46 -10.62 37.64
N TYR A 289 -2.10 -9.89 36.59
CA TYR A 289 -0.71 -9.76 36.15
C TYR A 289 -0.22 -8.33 36.34
N PHE A 290 1.03 -8.22 36.75
CA PHE A 290 1.77 -6.97 36.84
C PHE A 290 3.06 -7.13 36.05
N VAL A 291 3.37 -6.18 35.17
CA VAL A 291 4.56 -6.19 34.32
C VAL A 291 5.34 -4.90 34.55
N LEU A 292 6.63 -5.04 34.85
CA LEU A 292 7.55 -3.92 35.03
C LEU A 292 8.79 -4.14 34.15
N GLY A 293 9.06 -3.20 33.24
CA GLY A 293 10.23 -3.22 32.37
C GLY A 293 11.30 -2.23 32.79
N TRP A 294 12.57 -2.59 32.60
CA TRP A 294 13.70 -1.65 32.75
C TRP A 294 14.81 -1.93 31.74
N HIS A 295 15.66 -0.92 31.56
CA HIS A 295 16.91 -1.05 30.83
C HIS A 295 17.99 -1.53 31.79
N SER A 296 18.69 -2.62 31.47
CA SER A 296 19.83 -3.08 32.28
C SER A 296 20.95 -2.04 32.30
N GLU A 297 21.15 -1.33 31.19
CA GLU A 297 22.15 -0.28 31.06
C GLU A 297 21.53 1.10 31.17
N THR A 298 22.09 1.93 32.03
CA THR A 298 21.53 3.27 32.30
C THR A 298 21.67 4.24 31.12
N GLN A 299 22.51 3.92 30.13
CA GLN A 299 22.70 4.71 28.90
C GLN A 299 21.58 4.50 27.86
N ASP A 300 20.86 3.39 27.96
CA ASP A 300 19.75 3.05 27.05
C ASP A 300 18.41 3.68 27.50
N SER A 301 18.39 4.29 28.69
CA SER A 301 17.21 4.97 29.22
C SER A 301 16.82 6.19 28.37
N PRO A 302 15.55 6.32 27.94
CA PRO A 302 15.12 7.46 27.14
C PRO A 302 14.99 8.78 27.93
N LEU A 303 14.98 8.72 29.27
CA LEU A 303 14.81 9.87 30.17
C LEU A 303 16.18 10.46 30.58
N PRO A 304 16.29 11.80 30.71
CA PRO A 304 17.58 12.48 30.90
C PRO A 304 18.09 12.30 32.32
N LYS A 305 19.41 12.19 32.48
CA LYS A 305 20.06 12.10 33.80
C LYS A 305 20.23 13.47 34.47
N THR A 306 20.44 14.56 33.72
CA THR A 306 20.55 15.96 34.23
C THR A 306 20.47 16.98 33.08
N GLY A 307 19.93 18.19 33.31
CA GLY A 307 20.13 19.39 32.48
C GLY A 307 18.94 19.86 31.62
N ALA A 308 18.17 18.94 31.01
CA ALA A 308 17.04 19.29 30.14
C ALA A 308 15.71 19.44 30.91
N ARG A 309 14.82 20.33 30.44
CA ARG A 309 13.44 20.44 30.98
C ARG A 309 12.68 19.13 30.70
N LEU A 310 12.25 18.46 31.76
CA LEU A 310 11.52 17.18 31.70
C LEU A 310 10.29 17.27 30.79
N SER A 311 9.54 18.38 30.83
CA SER A 311 8.39 18.62 29.96
C SER A 311 8.74 18.60 28.46
N SER A 312 9.84 19.26 28.06
CA SER A 312 10.30 19.29 26.67
C SER A 312 10.75 17.90 26.21
N ARG A 313 11.39 17.15 27.10
CA ARG A 313 11.82 15.78 26.82
C ARG A 313 10.64 14.81 26.72
N LEU A 314 9.65 14.92 27.60
CA LEU A 314 8.41 14.13 27.52
C LEU A 314 7.66 14.41 26.22
N GLN A 315 7.54 15.68 25.79
CA GLN A 315 6.92 16.04 24.52
C GLN A 315 7.69 15.46 23.32
N SER A 316 9.03 15.51 23.32
CA SER A 316 9.86 14.90 22.27
C SER A 316 9.80 13.36 22.22
N LEU A 317 9.29 12.74 23.29
CA LEU A 317 9.08 11.29 23.40
C LEU A 317 7.61 10.89 23.21
N PHE A 318 6.74 11.84 22.83
CA PHE A 318 5.29 11.66 22.71
C PHE A 318 4.64 11.24 24.04
N LEU A 319 4.96 11.90 25.17
CA LEU A 319 4.47 11.57 26.52
C LEU A 319 3.75 12.74 27.28
N SER A 320 2.65 12.49 28.05
CA SER A 320 1.81 13.46 28.82
C SER A 320 1.46 12.97 30.27
N LEU A 321 0.33 13.25 30.96
CA LEU A 321 -0.05 12.66 32.30
C LEU A 321 -1.60 12.55 32.45
N ASN A 322 -2.22 11.35 32.67
CA ASN A 322 -3.68 11.09 32.90
C ASN A 322 -4.08 9.59 33.18
N ILE A 323 -5.31 9.30 33.70
CA ILE A 323 -5.74 8.05 34.42
C ILE A 323 -7.09 7.41 33.91
N TYR A 324 -7.19 6.06 33.75
CA TYR A 324 -8.44 5.24 33.55
C TYR A 324 -8.34 3.79 34.15
N ASN A 325 -9.43 2.99 34.18
CA ASN A 325 -9.68 1.89 35.15
C ASN A 325 -10.71 0.80 34.70
N VAL A 326 -10.40 -0.53 34.62
CA VAL A 326 -11.38 -1.64 34.37
C VAL A 326 -11.04 -3.00 35.07
N LYS A 327 -12.06 -3.89 35.20
CA LYS A 327 -12.16 -5.23 35.86
C LYS A 327 -12.32 -6.42 34.87
N TYR A 328 -12.07 -7.68 35.31
CA TYR A 328 -12.18 -8.95 34.51
C TYR A 328 -12.78 -10.16 35.29
N ASP A 329 -13.42 -11.13 34.59
CA ASP A 329 -14.07 -12.38 35.08
C ASP A 329 -13.74 -13.61 34.18
N PHE A 330 -13.58 -14.79 34.78
CA PHE A 330 -13.03 -16.04 34.22
C PHE A 330 -14.07 -17.13 33.88
N ASN A 331 -15.32 -17.07 34.39
CA ASN A 331 -16.30 -18.16 34.21
C ASN A 331 -17.13 -18.11 32.94
N GLY A 332 -17.06 -16.99 32.22
CA GLY A 332 -17.54 -16.91 30.85
C GLY A 332 -16.41 -17.24 29.88
N LYS A 333 -16.76 -17.65 28.66
CA LYS A 333 -15.89 -17.33 27.52
C LYS A 333 -15.67 -15.81 27.62
N PRO A 334 -14.44 -15.28 27.75
CA PRO A 334 -14.26 -13.84 27.59
C PRO A 334 -14.91 -13.47 26.26
N PRO A 335 -15.70 -12.39 26.14
CA PRO A 335 -16.23 -11.99 24.84
C PRO A 335 -15.06 -11.92 23.87
N SER A 336 -14.93 -12.94 23.00
CA SER A 336 -13.89 -12.92 22.00
C SER A 336 -14.38 -11.89 21.03
N LYS A 337 -13.69 -10.76 20.97
CA LYS A 337 -14.00 -9.73 19.98
C LYS A 337 -13.86 -10.29 18.55
N ALA A 338 -13.15 -11.41 18.35
CA ALA A 338 -13.19 -12.19 17.12
C ALA A 338 -14.55 -12.89 16.91
N ASP A 339 -15.22 -13.38 17.96
CA ASP A 339 -16.61 -13.87 17.85
C ASP A 339 -17.61 -12.74 17.59
N GLU A 340 -17.46 -11.59 18.26
CA GLU A 340 -18.31 -10.41 18.00
C GLU A 340 -18.13 -9.92 16.56
N ALA A 341 -16.88 -9.83 16.10
CA ALA A 341 -16.53 -9.57 14.71
C ALA A 341 -17.09 -10.65 13.75
N ALA A 342 -16.96 -11.93 14.10
CA ALA A 342 -17.46 -13.04 13.30
C ALA A 342 -18.99 -13.04 13.19
N LYS A 343 -19.71 -12.59 14.23
CA LYS A 343 -21.16 -12.37 14.18
C LYS A 343 -21.50 -11.26 13.20
N LYS A 344 -20.82 -10.11 13.27
CA LYS A 344 -21.00 -9.00 12.30
C LYS A 344 -20.73 -9.44 10.87
N LEU A 345 -19.69 -10.24 10.68
CA LEU A 345 -19.31 -10.85 9.40
C LEU A 345 -20.10 -12.11 9.07
N SER A 346 -21.20 -12.47 9.74
CA SER A 346 -21.99 -13.67 9.44
C SER A 346 -23.29 -13.35 8.70
N THR A 347 -23.95 -14.37 8.16
CA THR A 347 -25.21 -14.23 7.40
C THR A 347 -26.40 -13.76 8.24
N THR A 348 -26.25 -13.60 9.57
CA THR A 348 -27.32 -13.09 10.44
C THR A 348 -27.37 -11.57 10.50
N THR A 349 -26.31 -10.88 10.10
CA THR A 349 -26.28 -9.41 9.95
C THR A 349 -26.87 -9.05 8.59
N LYS A 350 -27.80 -8.10 8.53
CA LYS A 350 -28.46 -7.70 7.27
C LYS A 350 -27.54 -6.88 6.35
N MET A 351 -26.61 -6.13 6.94
CA MET A 351 -25.64 -5.30 6.22
C MET A 351 -24.36 -6.10 5.92
N GLU A 352 -23.76 -5.90 4.73
CA GLU A 352 -22.46 -6.48 4.38
C GLU A 352 -21.34 -5.56 4.90
N PRO A 353 -20.56 -5.98 5.91
CA PRO A 353 -19.56 -5.12 6.54
C PRO A 353 -18.30 -4.86 5.69
N VAL A 354 -18.14 -5.49 4.52
CA VAL A 354 -16.94 -5.33 3.68
C VAL A 354 -17.24 -4.49 2.44
N SER A 355 -16.46 -3.43 2.25
CA SER A 355 -16.49 -2.61 1.04
C SER A 355 -15.10 -2.52 0.40
N ILE A 356 -15.07 -2.23 -0.90
CA ILE A 356 -13.83 -2.12 -1.65
C ILE A 356 -13.89 -0.90 -2.54
N GLY A 357 -12.97 0.03 -2.27
CA GLY A 357 -12.80 1.25 -3.03
C GLY A 357 -11.40 1.36 -3.61
N THR A 358 -11.21 2.37 -4.44
CA THR A 358 -9.90 2.75 -5.00
C THR A 358 -8.97 3.37 -3.94
N THR A 359 -9.55 3.98 -2.91
CA THR A 359 -8.88 4.58 -1.76
C THR A 359 -9.58 4.16 -0.46
N PRO A 360 -8.96 4.34 0.73
CA PRO A 360 -9.65 4.10 1.99
C PRO A 360 -10.93 4.92 2.15
N LEU A 361 -10.90 6.18 1.71
CA LEU A 361 -12.05 7.08 1.76
C LEU A 361 -13.17 6.62 0.82
N ASP A 362 -12.83 6.28 -0.44
CA ASP A 362 -13.77 5.72 -1.42
C ASP A 362 -14.40 4.41 -0.91
N GLY A 363 -13.62 3.57 -0.22
CA GLY A 363 -14.12 2.34 0.40
C GLY A 363 -15.12 2.62 1.52
N ILE A 364 -14.88 3.63 2.37
CA ILE A 364 -15.80 4.02 3.43
C ILE A 364 -17.08 4.61 2.83
N TRP A 365 -16.98 5.49 1.84
CA TRP A 365 -18.15 6.03 1.15
C TRP A 365 -18.99 4.96 0.48
N THR A 366 -18.34 4.04 -0.23
CA THR A 366 -18.99 2.89 -0.85
C THR A 366 -19.77 2.08 0.18
N PHE A 367 -19.23 1.91 1.40
CA PHE A 367 -19.96 1.26 2.47
C PHE A 367 -21.19 2.09 2.90
N LEU A 368 -21.02 3.39 3.16
CA LEU A 368 -22.11 4.24 3.62
C LEU A 368 -23.24 4.34 2.59
N ASP A 369 -22.92 4.58 1.32
CA ASP A 369 -23.85 4.73 0.19
C ASP A 369 -24.60 3.42 -0.12
N ALA A 370 -23.90 2.27 -0.08
CA ALA A 370 -24.54 0.96 -0.26
C ALA A 370 -25.57 0.63 0.84
N HIS A 371 -25.49 1.31 1.97
CA HIS A 371 -26.25 1.05 3.19
C HIS A 371 -27.14 2.23 3.63
N ASP A 372 -27.31 3.25 2.80
CA ASP A 372 -28.12 4.44 3.09
C ASP A 372 -29.60 4.11 3.34
N ALA A 373 -30.10 3.04 2.71
CA ALA A 373 -31.48 2.57 2.88
C ALA A 373 -31.69 1.62 4.08
N ASP A 374 -30.64 1.27 4.83
CA ASP A 374 -30.74 0.38 5.98
C ASP A 374 -31.22 1.13 7.24
N SER A 375 -31.80 0.41 8.20
CA SER A 375 -32.40 1.05 9.37
C SER A 375 -31.35 1.57 10.37
N ALA A 376 -31.69 2.62 11.13
CA ALA A 376 -30.84 3.15 12.21
C ALA A 376 -30.37 2.06 13.19
N ASP A 377 -31.25 1.11 13.53
CA ASP A 377 -30.95 -0.03 14.39
C ASP A 377 -29.86 -0.96 13.79
N ASP A 378 -29.86 -1.14 12.47
CA ASP A 378 -28.85 -1.93 11.75
C ASP A 378 -27.48 -1.22 11.78
N ALA A 379 -27.46 0.11 11.57
CA ALA A 379 -26.25 0.92 11.65
C ALA A 379 -25.63 0.93 13.06
N GLU A 380 -26.44 1.09 14.11
CA GLU A 380 -25.98 1.01 15.50
C GLU A 380 -25.44 -0.38 15.87
N THR A 381 -25.96 -1.45 15.26
CA THR A 381 -25.46 -2.82 15.45
C THR A 381 -24.01 -2.98 14.95
N ILE A 382 -23.65 -2.31 13.84
CA ILE A 382 -22.31 -2.35 13.29
C ILE A 382 -21.36 -1.39 14.02
N PHE A 383 -21.74 -0.13 14.22
CA PHE A 383 -20.85 0.92 14.70
C PHE A 383 -20.88 1.16 16.21
N GLY A 384 -21.98 0.81 16.88
CA GLY A 384 -22.24 1.08 18.30
C GLY A 384 -23.31 2.15 18.50
N GLN A 385 -23.83 2.26 19.73
CA GLN A 385 -24.88 3.22 20.10
C GLN A 385 -24.43 4.68 19.84
N GLY A 386 -25.31 5.47 19.21
CA GLY A 386 -25.08 6.89 18.92
C GLY A 386 -24.17 7.17 17.70
N ALA A 387 -23.80 6.13 16.94
CA ALA A 387 -23.00 6.30 15.73
C ALA A 387 -23.83 6.69 14.49
N HIS A 388 -25.15 6.49 14.52
CA HIS A 388 -26.05 6.76 13.40
C HIS A 388 -26.05 8.24 13.00
N ASP A 389 -26.26 9.15 13.95
CA ASP A 389 -26.27 10.60 13.72
C ASP A 389 -24.95 11.11 13.10
N VAL A 390 -23.84 10.50 13.49
CA VAL A 390 -22.50 10.82 12.96
C VAL A 390 -22.35 10.35 11.52
N VAL A 391 -22.89 9.17 11.20
CA VAL A 391 -22.89 8.62 9.85
C VAL A 391 -23.76 9.45 8.91
N GLU A 392 -24.97 9.83 9.35
CA GLU A 392 -25.89 10.69 8.58
C GLU A 392 -25.22 12.04 8.27
N SER A 393 -24.63 12.68 9.29
CA SER A 393 -23.87 13.94 9.11
C SER A 393 -22.71 13.81 8.11
N ILE A 394 -22.03 12.65 8.07
CA ILE A 394 -20.94 12.40 7.11
C ILE A 394 -21.51 12.23 5.70
N VAL A 395 -22.60 11.49 5.53
CA VAL A 395 -23.29 11.32 4.24
C VAL A 395 -23.76 12.68 3.69
N ASP A 396 -24.33 13.54 4.53
CA ASP A 396 -24.75 14.89 4.14
C ASP A 396 -23.56 15.76 3.69
N MET A 397 -22.41 15.62 4.36
CA MET A 397 -21.16 16.29 3.98
C MET A 397 -20.43 15.62 2.80
N ALA A 398 -20.89 14.48 2.28
CA ALA A 398 -20.14 13.69 1.29
C ALA A 398 -19.80 14.50 0.04
N SER A 399 -20.76 15.29 -0.46
CA SER A 399 -20.56 16.16 -1.62
C SER A 399 -19.49 17.23 -1.37
N LEU A 400 -19.38 17.75 -0.15
CA LEU A 400 -18.40 18.74 0.28
C LEU A 400 -17.02 18.13 0.56
N LEU A 401 -16.98 16.88 1.03
CA LEU A 401 -15.74 16.12 1.23
C LEU A 401 -15.10 15.76 -0.12
N TYR A 402 -15.90 15.42 -1.14
CA TYR A 402 -15.41 15.34 -2.53
C TYR A 402 -15.05 16.71 -3.10
N ALA A 403 -15.72 17.78 -2.65
CA ALA A 403 -15.46 19.14 -3.09
C ALA A 403 -14.27 19.79 -2.37
N GLN A 404 -13.61 19.14 -1.43
CA GLN A 404 -12.50 19.78 -0.73
C GLN A 404 -11.14 19.74 -1.42
N ASP A 405 -11.03 18.92 -2.45
CA ASP A 405 -10.01 19.13 -3.49
C ASP A 405 -10.38 20.35 -4.39
N ASP A 406 -11.56 20.96 -4.23
CA ASP A 406 -12.08 22.04 -5.08
C ASP A 406 -11.57 23.44 -4.66
N THR A 407 -10.44 23.83 -5.25
CA THR A 407 -10.25 25.24 -5.66
C THR A 407 -9.99 25.37 -7.16
N TYR A 408 -10.24 24.31 -7.93
CA TYR A 408 -9.69 24.18 -9.29
C TYR A 408 -10.70 23.64 -10.32
N ASP A 409 -10.54 24.12 -11.56
CA ASP A 409 -11.36 23.87 -12.76
C ASP A 409 -11.97 22.46 -12.84
N SER A 410 -13.28 22.34 -13.13
CA SER A 410 -14.01 21.07 -13.22
C SER A 410 -13.45 20.09 -14.27
N LYS A 411 -12.68 20.57 -15.25
CA LYS A 411 -11.93 19.73 -16.20
C LYS A 411 -10.73 19.06 -15.55
N ILE A 412 -10.03 19.82 -14.72
CA ILE A 412 -8.89 19.32 -13.94
C ILE A 412 -9.41 18.39 -12.86
N ARG A 413 -10.57 18.68 -12.27
CA ARG A 413 -11.29 17.75 -11.39
C ARG A 413 -11.60 16.39 -12.05
N ALA A 414 -12.16 16.35 -13.26
CA ALA A 414 -12.47 15.06 -13.92
C ALA A 414 -11.20 14.25 -14.22
N GLN A 415 -10.13 14.95 -14.62
CA GLN A 415 -8.81 14.37 -14.85
C GLN A 415 -8.18 13.87 -13.54
N ASP A 416 -8.20 14.67 -12.48
CA ASP A 416 -7.64 14.37 -11.17
C ASP A 416 -8.42 13.26 -10.45
N ILE A 417 -9.75 13.20 -10.58
CA ILE A 417 -10.56 12.09 -10.06
C ILE A 417 -10.16 10.79 -10.75
N LEU A 418 -10.03 10.78 -12.08
CA LEU A 418 -9.60 9.60 -12.82
C LEU A 418 -8.17 9.18 -12.46
N TYR A 419 -7.25 10.15 -12.31
CA TYR A 419 -5.87 9.89 -11.91
C TYR A 419 -5.77 9.40 -10.47
N THR A 420 -6.38 10.09 -9.51
CA THR A 420 -6.31 9.79 -8.07
C THR A 420 -6.97 8.45 -7.73
N ASN A 421 -8.06 8.10 -8.41
CA ASN A 421 -8.79 6.86 -8.16
C ASN A 421 -8.12 5.66 -8.85
N ASN A 422 -7.70 5.77 -10.11
CA ASN A 422 -7.17 4.60 -10.83
C ASN A 422 -5.64 4.44 -10.74
N PHE A 423 -4.92 5.52 -10.46
CA PHE A 423 -3.48 5.56 -10.57
C PHE A 423 -2.79 6.07 -9.30
N ALA A 424 -1.58 5.54 -9.07
CA ALA A 424 -0.64 6.06 -8.09
C ALA A 424 0.37 6.94 -8.82
N SER A 425 0.60 8.15 -8.32
CA SER A 425 1.58 9.09 -8.86
C SER A 425 2.99 8.79 -8.31
N ASN A 426 3.99 8.86 -9.17
CA ASN A 426 5.40 8.88 -8.82
C ASN A 426 6.03 10.20 -9.30
N SER A 427 7.12 10.63 -8.65
CA SER A 427 7.78 11.89 -8.99
C SER A 427 8.21 11.94 -10.45
N GLY A 428 7.86 13.04 -11.14
CA GLY A 428 8.18 13.28 -12.55
C GLY A 428 9.60 13.80 -12.81
N GLY A 429 10.38 14.01 -11.74
CA GLY A 429 11.64 14.75 -11.78
C GLY A 429 11.44 16.25 -11.65
N ASN A 430 12.50 17.01 -11.94
CA ASN A 430 12.48 18.48 -11.80
C ASN A 430 12.87 19.19 -13.11
N GLU A 431 12.36 20.41 -13.28
CA GLU A 431 12.70 21.33 -14.36
C GLU A 431 13.09 22.69 -13.79
N TRP A 432 14.07 23.33 -14.41
CA TRP A 432 14.51 24.67 -14.08
C TRP A 432 13.84 25.67 -15.03
N HIS A 433 13.17 26.66 -14.44
CA HIS A 433 12.58 27.79 -15.15
C HIS A 433 13.31 29.08 -14.84
N PHE A 434 13.27 30.05 -15.75
CA PHE A 434 13.84 31.37 -15.53
C PHE A 434 13.03 32.15 -14.48
N ASP A 435 13.71 32.78 -13.51
CA ASP A 435 13.08 33.57 -12.42
C ASP A 435 13.60 35.02 -12.41
N GLY A 436 13.68 35.64 -13.59
CA GLY A 436 14.05 37.04 -13.74
C GLY A 436 12.90 37.98 -13.37
N LYS A 437 13.13 38.92 -12.44
CA LYS A 437 12.11 39.89 -12.01
C LYS A 437 12.17 41.21 -12.80
N THR A 438 11.00 41.75 -13.15
CA THR A 438 10.80 43.12 -13.64
C THR A 438 9.97 43.95 -12.66
N SER A 439 9.98 45.28 -12.81
CA SER A 439 9.02 46.19 -12.14
C SER A 439 7.58 45.87 -12.57
N SER A 440 6.60 46.05 -11.69
CA SER A 440 5.18 45.65 -11.86
C SER A 440 4.51 46.08 -13.18
N ASP A 441 5.02 47.13 -13.83
CA ASP A 441 4.42 47.73 -15.04
C ASP A 441 5.10 47.28 -16.35
N LYS A 442 5.98 46.29 -16.33
CA LYS A 442 6.67 45.76 -17.52
C LYS A 442 6.36 44.27 -17.75
N PRO A 443 6.34 43.82 -19.03
CA PRO A 443 6.21 42.40 -19.33
C PRO A 443 7.30 41.56 -18.62
N PRO A 444 7.06 40.25 -18.40
CA PRO A 444 8.03 39.35 -17.79
C PRO A 444 9.40 39.44 -18.46
N LEU A 445 10.48 39.43 -17.66
CA LEU A 445 11.83 39.46 -18.20
C LEU A 445 12.10 38.15 -18.95
N MET A 446 12.53 38.24 -20.21
CA MET A 446 12.98 37.08 -20.97
C MET A 446 14.49 36.85 -20.80
N PRO A 447 14.96 35.59 -20.74
CA PRO A 447 16.38 35.28 -20.67
C PRO A 447 17.10 35.67 -21.96
N ASN A 448 18.33 36.19 -21.84
CA ASN A 448 19.22 36.43 -22.99
C ASN A 448 19.84 35.12 -23.51
N ASP A 449 20.48 35.13 -24.69
CA ASP A 449 21.00 33.91 -25.33
C ASP A 449 22.00 33.11 -24.48
N ALA A 450 22.83 33.79 -23.67
CA ALA A 450 23.76 33.11 -22.76
C ALA A 450 23.01 32.42 -21.61
N GLN A 451 22.05 33.12 -21.00
CA GLN A 451 21.17 32.57 -19.96
C GLN A 451 20.33 31.40 -20.50
N ARG A 452 19.85 31.48 -21.74
CA ARG A 452 19.12 30.39 -22.41
C ARG A 452 19.98 29.14 -22.57
N LYS A 453 21.23 29.28 -23.02
CA LYS A 453 22.17 28.15 -23.13
C LYS A 453 22.44 27.50 -21.78
N THR A 454 22.62 28.30 -20.74
CA THR A 454 22.83 27.79 -19.38
C THR A 454 21.58 27.14 -18.80
N LEU A 455 20.38 27.69 -19.05
CA LEU A 455 19.11 27.07 -18.63
C LEU A 455 18.86 25.75 -19.36
N ALA A 456 19.17 25.67 -20.67
CA ALA A 456 19.10 24.43 -21.43
C ALA A 456 20.05 23.35 -20.90
N LEU A 457 21.27 23.74 -20.47
CA LEU A 457 22.21 22.86 -19.79
C LEU A 457 21.70 22.41 -18.40
N LEU A 458 21.08 23.31 -17.63
CA LEU A 458 20.45 22.96 -16.36
C LEU A 458 19.30 21.97 -16.55
N ASN A 459 18.52 22.10 -17.63
CA ASN A 459 17.41 21.19 -17.95
C ASN A 459 17.85 19.84 -18.57
N GLU A 460 19.15 19.61 -18.75
CA GLU A 460 19.69 18.24 -18.83
C GLU A 460 19.46 17.44 -17.53
N GLN A 461 18.95 18.08 -16.47
CA GLN A 461 18.37 17.43 -15.29
C GLN A 461 17.42 16.27 -15.65
N SER A 462 16.63 16.39 -16.72
CA SER A 462 15.76 15.31 -17.18
C SER A 462 16.53 14.03 -17.56
N LYS A 463 17.72 14.17 -18.16
CA LYS A 463 18.62 13.04 -18.47
C LYS A 463 19.22 12.45 -17.20
N LEU A 464 19.55 13.30 -16.21
CA LEU A 464 20.04 12.89 -14.90
C LEU A 464 18.97 12.10 -14.13
N ASP A 465 17.73 12.60 -14.11
CA ASP A 465 16.58 11.93 -13.48
C ASP A 465 16.33 10.57 -14.13
N ALA A 466 16.28 10.51 -15.48
CA ALA A 466 16.13 9.26 -16.22
C ALA A 466 17.31 8.28 -15.98
N ALA A 467 18.54 8.79 -15.86
CA ALA A 467 19.71 7.97 -15.55
C ALA A 467 19.65 7.38 -14.14
N ASN A 468 19.17 8.15 -13.15
CA ASN A 468 18.98 7.68 -11.78
C ASN A 468 17.89 6.60 -11.68
N GLU A 469 16.78 6.78 -12.40
CA GLU A 469 15.70 5.80 -12.47
C GLU A 469 16.18 4.51 -13.17
N LYS A 470 16.89 4.64 -14.30
CA LYS A 470 17.54 3.49 -14.97
C LYS A 470 18.53 2.78 -14.05
N LEU A 471 19.34 3.53 -13.29
CA LEU A 471 20.26 2.97 -12.30
C LEU A 471 19.50 2.16 -11.23
N ARG A 472 18.39 2.70 -10.71
CA ARG A 472 17.56 2.00 -9.72
C ARG A 472 17.01 0.68 -10.28
N ASP A 473 16.47 0.70 -11.48
CA ASP A 473 15.90 -0.47 -12.12
C ASP A 473 16.96 -1.52 -12.47
N THR A 474 18.12 -1.12 -13.01
CA THR A 474 19.24 -2.04 -13.28
C THR A 474 19.77 -2.68 -12.00
N ARG A 475 19.77 -1.96 -10.86
CA ARG A 475 20.14 -2.54 -9.56
C ARG A 475 19.14 -3.60 -9.10
N TRP A 476 17.85 -3.38 -9.33
CA TRP A 476 16.82 -4.39 -9.04
C TRP A 476 16.90 -5.58 -10.00
N GLU A 477 17.19 -5.36 -11.29
CA GLU A 477 17.43 -6.45 -12.25
C GLU A 477 18.63 -7.31 -11.82
N LEU A 478 19.70 -6.69 -11.33
CA LEU A 478 20.85 -7.39 -10.78
C LEU A 478 20.48 -8.25 -9.56
N PHE A 479 19.61 -7.74 -8.69
CA PHE A 479 19.03 -8.52 -7.60
C PHE A 479 18.16 -9.68 -8.11
N SER A 480 17.38 -9.46 -9.16
CA SER A 480 16.54 -10.50 -9.76
C SER A 480 17.39 -11.66 -10.29
N GLU A 481 18.48 -11.38 -11.01
CA GLU A 481 19.41 -12.40 -11.52
C GLU A 481 20.11 -13.13 -10.38
N TRP A 482 20.58 -12.40 -9.36
CA TRP A 482 21.14 -12.99 -8.14
C TRP A 482 20.16 -13.96 -7.46
N TRP A 483 18.88 -13.57 -7.35
CA TRP A 483 17.83 -14.39 -6.78
C TRP A 483 17.53 -15.62 -7.64
N GLN A 484 17.47 -15.44 -8.97
CA GLN A 484 17.25 -16.51 -9.93
C GLN A 484 18.34 -17.58 -9.84
N PHE A 485 19.61 -17.17 -9.80
CA PHE A 485 20.76 -18.06 -9.60
C PHE A 485 20.62 -18.91 -8.33
N LEU A 486 20.32 -18.28 -7.19
CA LEU A 486 20.15 -19.00 -5.91
C LEU A 486 18.92 -19.92 -5.87
N SER A 487 17.84 -19.54 -6.57
CA SER A 487 16.63 -20.35 -6.65
C SER A 487 16.76 -21.54 -7.60
N ASN A 488 17.77 -21.57 -8.47
CA ASN A 488 17.98 -22.62 -9.46
C ASN A 488 18.63 -23.88 -8.84
N ARG A 489 17.99 -25.04 -9.04
CA ARG A 489 18.50 -26.33 -8.56
C ARG A 489 19.70 -26.84 -9.34
N ALA A 490 19.82 -26.47 -10.62
CA ALA A 490 20.82 -27.03 -11.52
C ALA A 490 22.09 -26.17 -11.65
N ASN A 491 22.07 -24.90 -11.22
CA ASN A 491 23.17 -23.94 -11.41
C ASN A 491 23.62 -23.72 -12.87
N ASP A 492 22.88 -24.20 -13.86
CA ASP A 492 23.30 -24.23 -15.27
C ASP A 492 23.21 -22.87 -16.02
N GLN A 493 22.96 -21.75 -15.35
CA GLN A 493 22.84 -20.45 -16.02
C GLN A 493 24.17 -19.68 -16.09
N ASN A 494 24.77 -19.67 -17.28
CA ASN A 494 25.82 -18.73 -17.69
C ASN A 494 25.20 -17.39 -18.15
N SER A 495 24.49 -16.70 -17.27
CA SER A 495 23.93 -15.37 -17.54
C SER A 495 24.97 -14.31 -17.17
N VAL A 496 25.76 -13.87 -18.16
CA VAL A 496 26.79 -12.83 -18.01
C VAL A 496 26.11 -11.46 -18.00
N ILE A 497 26.16 -10.76 -16.88
CA ILE A 497 25.77 -9.34 -16.82
C ILE A 497 27.02 -8.51 -17.12
N SER A 498 27.35 -8.35 -18.40
CA SER A 498 28.40 -7.41 -18.85
C SER A 498 27.98 -5.95 -18.68
N ASP A 499 26.68 -5.66 -18.77
CA ASP A 499 26.18 -4.30 -18.92
C ASP A 499 25.98 -3.55 -17.59
N ALA A 500 25.75 -4.26 -16.47
CA ALA A 500 25.54 -3.64 -15.16
C ALA A 500 26.83 -3.13 -14.49
N LYS A 501 28.01 -3.51 -14.95
CA LYS A 501 29.27 -3.05 -14.34
C LYS A 501 29.70 -1.64 -14.79
N ASN A 502 28.99 -1.04 -15.76
CA ASN A 502 29.15 0.36 -16.18
C ASN A 502 28.26 1.35 -15.38
N LEU A 503 27.70 0.95 -14.23
CA LEU A 503 26.86 1.80 -13.37
C LEU A 503 27.69 2.89 -12.68
N ASN A 504 27.90 4.00 -13.38
CA ASN A 504 28.42 5.24 -12.79
C ASN A 504 27.29 6.04 -12.16
N GLN A 505 27.53 6.63 -10.98
CA GLN A 505 26.61 7.62 -10.44
C GLN A 505 26.62 8.84 -11.38
N PRO A 506 25.46 9.28 -11.88
CA PRO A 506 25.43 10.43 -12.75
C PRO A 506 25.75 11.69 -11.92
N THR A 507 26.75 12.47 -12.35
CA THR A 507 27.23 13.66 -11.67
C THR A 507 26.44 14.90 -12.10
N GLY A 508 25.85 15.62 -11.14
CA GLY A 508 25.16 16.88 -11.39
C GLY A 508 26.14 18.05 -11.57
N THR A 509 25.83 18.99 -12.47
CA THR A 509 26.64 20.20 -12.72
C THR A 509 26.17 21.38 -11.86
N ALA A 510 27.09 22.01 -11.14
CA ALA A 510 26.84 23.20 -10.31
C ALA A 510 26.79 24.49 -11.16
N LEU A 511 25.80 24.61 -12.07
CA LEU A 511 25.58 25.77 -12.94
C LEU A 511 24.51 26.75 -12.41
N GLN A 512 23.85 26.42 -11.30
CA GLN A 512 22.69 27.15 -10.75
C GLN A 512 23.01 28.62 -10.40
N ASN A 513 24.26 28.93 -10.04
CA ASN A 513 24.66 30.29 -9.68
C ASN A 513 24.86 31.24 -10.88
N GLN A 514 24.74 30.75 -12.11
CA GLN A 514 25.04 31.53 -13.33
C GLN A 514 23.80 32.12 -14.01
N VAL A 515 22.58 31.72 -13.62
CA VAL A 515 21.30 32.22 -14.16
C VAL A 515 20.27 32.34 -13.04
N PRO A 516 19.47 33.42 -12.97
CA PRO A 516 18.30 33.49 -12.09
C PRO A 516 17.30 32.41 -12.51
N CYS A 517 17.20 31.34 -11.74
CA CYS A 517 16.36 30.20 -12.05
C CYS A 517 15.67 29.65 -10.79
N LYS A 518 14.52 29.03 -10.99
CA LYS A 518 13.74 28.36 -9.96
C LYS A 518 13.41 26.95 -10.42
N GLN A 519 13.51 26.01 -9.49
CA GLN A 519 13.16 24.61 -9.74
C GLN A 519 11.64 24.43 -9.57
N ALA A 520 11.02 23.72 -10.51
CA ALA A 520 9.64 23.25 -10.45
C ALA A 520 9.60 21.73 -10.66
N ALA A 521 8.58 21.07 -10.11
CA ALA A 521 8.36 19.65 -10.32
C ALA A 521 7.77 19.41 -11.72
N LYS A 522 8.25 18.40 -12.43
CA LYS A 522 7.64 17.94 -13.68
C LYS A 522 6.35 17.16 -13.41
N ALA A 523 5.52 17.03 -14.45
CA ALA A 523 4.34 16.18 -14.41
C ALA A 523 4.70 14.76 -13.95
N PRO A 524 3.97 14.21 -12.96
CA PRO A 524 4.29 12.91 -12.37
C PRO A 524 4.06 11.76 -13.36
N PHE A 525 4.73 10.65 -13.09
CA PHE A 525 4.41 9.37 -13.73
C PHE A 525 3.28 8.68 -12.99
N TYR A 526 2.50 7.88 -13.70
CA TYR A 526 1.34 7.18 -13.15
C TYR A 526 1.47 5.67 -13.39
N LYS A 527 1.09 4.87 -12.40
CA LYS A 527 0.91 3.41 -12.53
C LYS A 527 -0.37 2.97 -11.87
N ARG A 528 -0.84 1.74 -12.11
CA ARG A 528 -1.99 1.18 -11.39
C ARG A 528 -1.85 1.35 -9.87
N LYS A 529 -2.95 1.79 -9.25
CA LYS A 529 -3.13 1.75 -7.79
C LYS A 529 -3.83 0.45 -7.39
N ASP A 530 -3.34 -0.21 -6.35
CA ASP A 530 -4.02 -1.37 -5.79
C ASP A 530 -5.31 -0.94 -5.06
N PRO A 531 -6.44 -1.65 -5.23
CA PRO A 531 -7.67 -1.35 -4.52
C PRO A 531 -7.50 -1.43 -2.99
N THR A 532 -8.31 -0.69 -2.27
CA THR A 532 -8.37 -0.68 -0.81
C THR A 532 -9.62 -1.38 -0.32
N LEU A 533 -9.44 -2.39 0.52
CA LEU A 533 -10.51 -3.07 1.22
C LEU A 533 -10.76 -2.37 2.56
N CYS A 534 -12.02 -2.06 2.85
CA CYS A 534 -12.47 -1.50 4.12
C CYS A 534 -13.41 -2.49 4.82
N ILE A 535 -13.33 -2.55 6.15
CA ILE A 535 -14.21 -3.40 6.96
C ILE A 535 -14.82 -2.56 8.08
N ALA A 536 -16.14 -2.50 8.10
CA ALA A 536 -16.94 -1.83 9.10
C ALA A 536 -17.19 -2.71 10.32
N GLY A 537 -17.36 -2.07 11.48
CA GLY A 537 -17.72 -2.71 12.74
C GLY A 537 -16.59 -3.41 13.49
N LEU A 538 -15.34 -3.24 13.05
CA LEU A 538 -14.15 -3.81 13.68
C LEU A 538 -13.36 -2.77 14.47
N ASP A 539 -13.01 -3.09 15.71
CA ASP A 539 -12.14 -2.23 16.53
C ASP A 539 -10.75 -2.13 15.88
N PRO A 540 -10.12 -0.94 15.86
CA PRO A 540 -8.76 -0.81 15.38
C PRO A 540 -7.79 -1.62 16.24
N GLY A 541 -6.80 -2.25 15.60
CA GLY A 541 -5.83 -3.10 16.28
C GLY A 541 -4.88 -2.38 17.22
N PHE A 542 -4.85 -1.05 17.20
CA PHE A 542 -4.07 -0.24 18.13
C PHE A 542 -5.01 0.53 19.05
N ALA A 543 -4.54 0.90 20.24
CA ALA A 543 -5.29 1.76 21.12
C ALA A 543 -5.69 3.06 20.37
N PRO A 544 -6.91 3.60 20.53
CA PRO A 544 -7.37 4.78 19.78
C PRO A 544 -6.47 6.02 19.93
N ASP A 545 -5.70 6.04 21.03
CA ASP A 545 -4.73 7.06 21.41
C ASP A 545 -3.28 6.69 21.03
N PHE A 546 -3.05 5.64 20.23
CA PHE A 546 -1.72 5.18 19.85
C PHE A 546 -0.87 6.25 19.15
N MET A 547 -1.52 7.16 18.41
CA MET A 547 -0.89 8.32 17.79
C MET A 547 -0.94 9.59 18.66
N ASP A 548 -1.62 9.56 19.80
CA ASP A 548 -1.69 10.67 20.75
C ASP A 548 -0.46 10.70 21.68
N VAL A 549 -0.32 11.79 22.44
CA VAL A 549 0.78 11.96 23.42
C VAL A 549 0.48 11.12 24.68
N LEU A 550 1.23 10.03 24.89
CA LEU A 550 0.99 8.99 25.90
C LEU A 550 1.21 9.45 27.35
N PRO A 551 0.20 9.40 28.23
CA PRO A 551 0.36 9.89 29.60
C PRO A 551 1.30 9.07 30.52
N VAL A 552 2.43 9.62 30.94
CA VAL A 552 3.31 9.15 32.04
C VAL A 552 2.60 9.23 33.38
N ARG A 553 3.04 8.45 34.37
CA ARG A 553 2.48 8.44 35.74
C ARG A 553 3.56 8.68 36.79
N ASP A 554 3.22 9.41 37.85
CA ASP A 554 4.03 9.49 39.08
C ASP A 554 3.73 8.27 39.99
N GLU A 555 4.63 7.98 40.94
CA GLU A 555 4.59 6.84 41.87
C GLU A 555 3.24 6.72 42.61
N LYS A 556 2.55 7.86 42.81
CA LYS A 556 1.25 7.95 43.51
C LYS A 556 0.01 7.71 42.61
N GLN A 557 0.18 7.45 41.32
CA GLN A 557 -0.90 7.48 40.32
C GLN A 557 -1.09 6.16 39.52
N ILE A 558 -0.53 5.05 40.01
CA ILE A 558 -0.60 3.74 39.32
C ILE A 558 -2.02 3.15 39.41
N LYS A 559 -2.75 3.07 38.29
CA LYS A 559 -3.99 2.28 38.11
C LYS A 559 -3.96 1.41 36.85
N MET A 560 -4.72 0.32 36.86
CA MET A 560 -4.76 -0.71 35.81
C MET A 560 -5.42 -0.21 34.50
N PRO A 561 -4.83 -0.45 33.31
CA PRO A 561 -5.39 -0.05 32.02
C PRO A 561 -6.49 -1.00 31.48
N ASP A 562 -7.29 -0.48 30.56
CA ASP A 562 -8.39 -1.14 29.86
C ASP A 562 -7.88 -1.87 28.61
N ASN A 563 -7.91 -3.20 28.60
CA ASN A 563 -7.49 -3.97 27.42
C ASN A 563 -8.57 -3.97 26.33
N LYS A 564 -8.18 -3.55 25.13
CA LYS A 564 -8.95 -3.75 23.90
C LYS A 564 -8.24 -4.78 23.00
N PHE A 565 -9.02 -5.42 22.14
CA PHE A 565 -8.57 -6.40 21.14
C PHE A 565 -7.67 -5.74 20.11
N VAL A 566 -6.65 -6.46 19.67
CA VAL A 566 -5.58 -5.95 18.81
C VAL A 566 -5.51 -6.84 17.57
N GLN A 567 -6.09 -6.36 16.47
CA GLN A 567 -5.95 -6.95 15.14
C GLN A 567 -4.56 -6.64 14.58
N ILE A 568 -3.93 -7.60 13.88
CA ILE A 568 -2.54 -7.43 13.45
C ILE A 568 -2.37 -7.64 11.95
N ALA A 569 -3.02 -8.63 11.35
CA ALA A 569 -2.77 -8.96 9.96
C ALA A 569 -4.00 -9.44 9.22
N LYS A 570 -4.03 -9.14 7.92
CA LYS A 570 -4.97 -9.67 6.94
C LYS A 570 -4.20 -10.53 5.95
N ASP A 571 -4.71 -11.73 5.72
CA ASP A 571 -4.24 -12.64 4.67
C ASP A 571 -5.35 -12.81 3.62
N PHE A 572 -5.03 -12.58 2.34
CA PHE A 572 -5.98 -12.79 1.25
C PHE A 572 -5.41 -13.67 0.12
N MET A 573 -6.31 -14.37 -0.56
CA MET A 573 -6.06 -15.00 -1.86
C MET A 573 -7.24 -14.70 -2.78
N ALA A 574 -6.94 -14.46 -4.05
CA ALA A 574 -7.92 -14.15 -5.07
C ALA A 574 -7.61 -14.89 -6.38
N GLN A 575 -8.66 -15.20 -7.13
CA GLN A 575 -8.53 -15.64 -8.51
C GLN A 575 -8.72 -14.43 -9.43
N TYR A 576 -7.74 -14.20 -10.30
CA TYR A 576 -7.74 -13.16 -11.32
C TYR A 576 -7.95 -13.77 -12.70
N PHE A 577 -8.91 -13.22 -13.43
CA PHE A 577 -9.32 -13.60 -14.78
C PHE A 577 -8.96 -12.46 -15.73
N HIS A 578 -8.01 -12.70 -16.64
CA HIS A 578 -7.57 -11.67 -17.55
C HIS A 578 -8.57 -11.45 -18.70
N ILE A 579 -8.86 -10.18 -18.99
CA ILE A 579 -9.71 -9.78 -20.11
C ILE A 579 -8.83 -9.25 -21.25
N GLU A 580 -8.92 -9.90 -22.39
CA GLU A 580 -8.17 -9.53 -23.60
C GLU A 580 -8.53 -8.14 -24.12
N ARG A 581 -7.55 -7.43 -24.71
CA ARG A 581 -7.71 -6.08 -25.29
C ARG A 581 -8.91 -5.92 -26.21
N LYS A 582 -9.24 -6.94 -27.00
CA LYS A 582 -10.33 -6.90 -27.98
C LYS A 582 -11.73 -6.86 -27.37
N LYS A 583 -11.86 -7.17 -26.07
CA LYS A 583 -13.15 -7.29 -25.36
C LYS A 583 -13.57 -6.03 -24.62
N TRP A 584 -12.78 -4.95 -24.68
CA TRP A 584 -13.07 -3.72 -23.96
C TRP A 584 -12.82 -2.47 -24.80
N THR A 585 -13.59 -1.43 -24.49
CA THR A 585 -13.59 -0.12 -25.16
C THR A 585 -13.81 1.00 -24.14
N VAL A 586 -13.50 2.23 -24.53
CA VAL A 586 -13.81 3.44 -23.76
C VAL A 586 -15.05 4.09 -24.34
N SER A 587 -16.05 4.35 -23.52
CA SER A 587 -17.24 5.10 -23.92
C SER A 587 -17.89 5.80 -22.71
N VAL A 588 -18.79 6.75 -22.95
CA VAL A 588 -19.64 7.29 -21.88
C VAL A 588 -20.64 6.21 -21.48
N ARG A 589 -20.67 5.87 -20.18
CA ARG A 589 -21.53 4.83 -19.61
C ARG A 589 -22.17 5.31 -18.31
N LYS A 590 -23.36 4.78 -18.02
CA LYS A 590 -24.02 4.97 -16.73
C LYS A 590 -23.22 4.29 -15.63
N SER A 591 -23.42 4.73 -14.39
CA SER A 591 -22.87 4.03 -13.24
C SER A 591 -23.47 2.62 -13.12
N PRO A 592 -22.66 1.56 -12.96
CA PRO A 592 -23.13 0.21 -12.70
C PRO A 592 -23.76 0.08 -11.30
N VAL A 593 -23.48 1.01 -10.38
CA VAL A 593 -24.08 1.06 -9.03
C VAL A 593 -25.30 1.99 -8.93
N GLY A 594 -25.78 2.52 -10.06
CA GLY A 594 -27.03 3.28 -10.10
C GLY A 594 -26.92 4.77 -9.77
N GLN A 595 -25.71 5.32 -9.67
CA GLN A 595 -25.51 6.76 -9.51
C GLN A 595 -26.09 7.54 -10.70
N PRO A 596 -26.68 8.75 -10.49
CA PRO A 596 -27.42 9.49 -11.52
C PRO A 596 -26.54 10.05 -12.63
N HIS A 597 -25.21 9.96 -12.51
CA HIS A 597 -24.25 10.47 -13.47
C HIS A 597 -23.83 9.43 -14.52
N SER A 598 -23.52 9.89 -15.73
CA SER A 598 -22.78 9.12 -16.74
C SER A 598 -21.36 9.65 -16.85
N GLN A 599 -20.38 8.76 -16.95
CA GLN A 599 -18.96 9.13 -17.04
C GLN A 599 -18.26 8.32 -18.13
N VAL A 600 -17.12 8.81 -18.61
CA VAL A 600 -16.26 8.07 -19.55
C VAL A 600 -15.62 6.90 -18.81
N ARG A 601 -15.86 5.67 -19.28
CA ARG A 601 -15.41 4.44 -18.61
C ARG A 601 -14.86 3.42 -19.58
N TYR A 602 -13.97 2.59 -19.07
CA TYR A 602 -13.62 1.32 -19.71
C TYR A 602 -14.74 0.32 -19.46
N GLY A 603 -15.42 -0.08 -20.52
CA GLY A 603 -16.49 -1.07 -20.47
C GLY A 603 -16.24 -2.21 -21.43
N LEU A 604 -16.95 -3.31 -21.18
CA LEU A 604 -16.83 -4.51 -22.00
C LEU A 604 -17.71 -4.40 -23.24
N SER A 605 -17.19 -4.88 -24.37
CA SER A 605 -17.90 -4.89 -25.66
C SER A 605 -18.70 -6.17 -25.90
N GLU A 606 -18.39 -7.24 -25.16
CA GLU A 606 -19.05 -8.55 -25.26
C GLU A 606 -19.25 -9.19 -23.88
N PRO A 607 -20.24 -10.09 -23.71
CA PRO A 607 -20.43 -10.86 -22.48
C PRO A 607 -19.23 -11.78 -22.19
N LEU A 608 -18.78 -11.83 -20.93
CA LEU A 608 -17.79 -12.79 -20.47
C LEU A 608 -18.43 -14.15 -20.19
N GLN A 609 -17.69 -15.22 -20.48
CA GLN A 609 -18.07 -16.59 -20.13
C GLN A 609 -16.90 -17.33 -19.52
N ALA A 610 -17.18 -18.16 -18.51
CA ALA A 610 -16.21 -18.99 -17.81
C ALA A 610 -15.46 -19.96 -18.73
N ALA A 611 -16.14 -20.55 -19.73
CA ALA A 611 -15.55 -21.50 -20.66
C ALA A 611 -14.41 -20.91 -21.52
N ASP A 612 -14.45 -19.60 -21.73
CA ASP A 612 -13.45 -18.87 -22.53
C ASP A 612 -12.26 -18.40 -21.67
N GLN A 613 -12.35 -18.47 -20.34
CA GLN A 613 -11.29 -18.01 -19.43
C GLN A 613 -10.20 -19.07 -19.25
N LYS A 614 -9.17 -18.97 -20.08
CA LYS A 614 -7.95 -19.79 -19.96
C LYS A 614 -6.85 -19.10 -19.15
N ASP A 615 -6.85 -17.77 -19.17
CA ASP A 615 -5.86 -16.93 -18.51
C ASP A 615 -6.31 -16.58 -17.08
N VAL A 616 -6.06 -17.53 -16.17
CA VAL A 616 -6.46 -17.43 -14.77
C VAL A 616 -5.25 -17.54 -13.86
N ARG A 617 -5.16 -16.65 -12.87
CA ARG A 617 -4.05 -16.59 -11.91
C ARG A 617 -4.56 -16.59 -10.48
N VAL A 618 -3.85 -17.25 -9.58
CA VAL A 618 -4.04 -17.09 -8.14
C VAL A 618 -3.09 -16.00 -7.66
N LEU A 619 -3.65 -14.97 -7.04
CA LEU A 619 -2.93 -13.85 -6.45
C LEU A 619 -3.09 -13.95 -4.92
N SER A 620 -2.07 -13.53 -4.19
CA SER A 620 -2.08 -13.57 -2.72
C SER A 620 -1.35 -12.36 -2.15
N GLY A 621 -1.66 -12.03 -0.90
CA GLY A 621 -0.95 -10.98 -0.18
C GLY A 621 -1.23 -11.04 1.32
N ARG A 622 -0.33 -10.41 2.09
CA ARG A 622 -0.44 -10.21 3.52
C ARG A 622 -0.23 -8.74 3.84
N VAL A 623 -1.14 -8.15 4.60
CA VAL A 623 -1.07 -6.72 4.96
C VAL A 623 -1.37 -6.53 6.43
N ILE A 624 -0.63 -5.62 7.07
CA ILE A 624 -0.88 -5.21 8.45
C ILE A 624 -2.08 -4.26 8.46
N LEU A 625 -3.05 -4.54 9.32
CA LEU A 625 -4.25 -3.70 9.45
C LEU A 625 -3.93 -2.46 10.29
N THR A 626 -4.21 -1.28 9.77
CA THR A 626 -3.95 0.00 10.46
C THR A 626 -5.23 0.83 10.63
N PRO A 627 -5.33 1.65 11.69
CA PRO A 627 -6.44 2.59 11.91
C PRO A 627 -6.45 3.80 10.97
N GLN A 628 -5.66 3.79 9.89
CA GLN A 628 -5.44 4.93 9.00
C GLN A 628 -6.71 5.64 8.49
N PRO A 629 -7.82 4.94 8.14
CA PRO A 629 -8.98 5.60 7.55
C PRO A 629 -9.69 6.59 8.45
N VAL A 630 -9.77 6.29 9.75
CA VAL A 630 -10.45 7.14 10.72
C VAL A 630 -9.73 8.48 10.84
N PHE A 631 -8.40 8.47 10.79
CA PHE A 631 -7.61 9.71 10.80
C PHE A 631 -7.78 10.51 9.51
N SER A 632 -7.76 9.84 8.35
CA SER A 632 -7.96 10.53 7.07
C SER A 632 -9.35 11.18 6.97
N ILE A 633 -10.39 10.54 7.52
CA ILE A 633 -11.73 11.12 7.60
C ILE A 633 -11.78 12.25 8.64
N GLU A 634 -11.14 12.08 9.80
CA GLU A 634 -11.05 13.16 10.81
C GLU A 634 -10.42 14.42 10.23
N ASP A 635 -9.32 14.28 9.49
CA ASP A 635 -8.64 15.40 8.85
C ASP A 635 -9.50 16.02 7.73
N ALA A 636 -10.10 15.21 6.87
CA ALA A 636 -10.98 15.70 5.80
C ALA A 636 -12.22 16.43 6.35
N VAL A 637 -12.90 15.87 7.34
CA VAL A 637 -14.06 16.49 7.98
C VAL A 637 -13.67 17.78 8.69
N ARG A 638 -12.54 17.80 9.42
CA ARG A 638 -12.04 19.04 10.04
C ARG A 638 -11.80 20.13 9.02
N GLN A 639 -11.12 19.78 7.93
CA GLN A 639 -10.81 20.72 6.88
C GLN A 639 -12.11 21.26 6.25
N VAL A 640 -13.13 20.43 5.98
CA VAL A 640 -14.46 20.86 5.46
C VAL A 640 -15.11 21.84 6.43
N LEU A 641 -15.18 21.49 7.70
CA LEU A 641 -15.78 22.32 8.74
C LEU A 641 -15.07 23.68 8.87
N ASP A 642 -13.76 23.75 8.60
CA ASP A 642 -12.98 24.97 8.66
C ASP A 642 -13.14 25.87 7.42
N ASN A 643 -13.44 25.31 6.25
CA ASN A 643 -13.43 26.03 4.97
C ASN A 643 -14.82 26.29 4.33
N SER A 644 -15.86 25.52 4.65
CA SER A 644 -17.12 25.45 3.88
C SER A 644 -18.35 26.10 4.53
N GLY A 645 -18.17 27.27 5.18
CA GLY A 645 -19.20 27.90 6.03
C GLY A 645 -20.63 27.97 5.46
N PRO A 646 -20.89 28.69 4.34
CA PRO A 646 -22.24 28.77 3.75
C PRO A 646 -22.69 27.50 3.02
N GLU A 647 -21.76 26.68 2.57
CA GLU A 647 -22.01 25.47 1.79
C GLU A 647 -22.52 24.31 2.66
N LEU A 648 -22.11 24.28 3.94
CA LEU A 648 -22.60 23.34 4.94
C LEU A 648 -24.10 23.50 5.22
N GLU A 649 -24.61 24.74 5.26
CA GLU A 649 -26.05 25.00 5.42
C GLU A 649 -26.85 24.56 4.18
N ALA A 650 -26.26 24.67 2.98
CA ALA A 650 -26.87 24.20 1.74
C ALA A 650 -26.86 22.67 1.60
N ALA A 651 -25.90 22.00 2.24
CA ALA A 651 -25.80 20.54 2.33
C ALA A 651 -26.73 19.93 3.39
N GLY A 652 -27.48 20.74 4.14
CA GLY A 652 -28.49 20.27 5.11
C GLY A 652 -28.07 20.32 6.58
N LEU A 653 -26.83 20.72 6.91
CA LEU A 653 -26.38 20.79 8.29
C LEU A 653 -26.75 22.13 8.97
N SER A 654 -27.32 22.06 10.17
CA SER A 654 -27.59 23.23 11.00
C SER A 654 -26.34 23.78 11.68
N LYS A 655 -26.36 25.06 12.09
CA LYS A 655 -25.25 25.70 12.82
C LYS A 655 -24.90 25.00 14.13
N ASP A 656 -25.89 24.43 14.80
CA ASP A 656 -25.71 23.72 16.06
C ASP A 656 -25.04 22.35 15.85
N GLU A 657 -25.40 21.65 14.77
CA GLU A 657 -24.74 20.40 14.35
C GLU A 657 -23.28 20.65 13.92
N VAL A 658 -23.02 21.71 13.14
CA VAL A 658 -21.66 22.12 12.77
C VAL A 658 -20.83 22.46 14.01
N ALA A 659 -21.42 23.15 15.00
CA ALA A 659 -20.73 23.47 16.25
C ALA A 659 -20.47 22.22 17.12
N ALA A 660 -21.41 21.28 17.15
CA ALA A 660 -21.25 20.00 17.83
C ALA A 660 -20.15 19.15 17.17
N LEU A 661 -20.15 19.04 15.83
CA LEU A 661 -19.11 18.36 15.05
C LEU A 661 -17.75 19.02 15.24
N LYS A 662 -17.64 20.35 15.27
CA LYS A 662 -16.36 21.02 15.58
C LYS A 662 -15.84 20.72 16.99
N LYS A 663 -16.75 20.58 17.97
CA LYS A 663 -16.41 20.33 19.37
C LYS A 663 -16.08 18.85 19.65
N ASP A 664 -16.77 17.92 18.99
CA ASP A 664 -16.74 16.48 19.28
C ASP A 664 -16.24 15.60 18.11
N SER A 665 -15.90 16.15 16.93
CA SER A 665 -15.42 15.40 15.74
C SER A 665 -14.31 14.41 16.06
N GLY A 666 -13.31 14.81 16.83
CA GLY A 666 -12.20 13.93 17.22
C GLY A 666 -12.59 12.80 18.19
N LYS A 667 -13.77 12.84 18.83
CA LYS A 667 -14.28 11.75 19.67
C LYS A 667 -15.33 10.91 18.96
N ALA A 668 -16.25 11.53 18.24
CA ALA A 668 -17.32 10.86 17.51
C ALA A 668 -16.79 10.07 16.31
N LEU A 669 -15.90 10.66 15.50
CA LEU A 669 -15.28 9.96 14.36
C LEU A 669 -14.36 8.82 14.82
N LYS A 670 -13.66 8.99 15.95
CA LYS A 670 -12.85 7.92 16.57
C LYS A 670 -13.70 6.76 17.14
N GLN A 671 -15.02 6.93 17.27
CA GLN A 671 -15.94 5.83 17.62
C GLN A 671 -16.34 5.00 16.39
N LEU A 672 -16.18 5.53 15.17
CA LEU A 672 -16.45 4.78 13.96
C LEU A 672 -15.44 3.63 13.81
N LYS A 673 -15.96 2.42 13.84
CA LYS A 673 -15.18 1.18 13.80
C LYS A 673 -14.83 0.80 12.36
N PHE A 674 -13.89 1.50 11.74
CA PHE A 674 -13.38 1.17 10.42
C PHE A 674 -11.92 0.75 10.45
N ILE A 675 -11.62 -0.31 9.70
CA ILE A 675 -10.25 -0.68 9.33
C ILE A 675 -10.13 -0.71 7.81
N SER A 676 -8.93 -0.40 7.29
CA SER A 676 -8.65 -0.59 5.87
C SER A 676 -7.28 -1.22 5.65
N ALA A 677 -7.15 -1.83 4.48
CA ALA A 677 -5.85 -2.23 3.94
C ALA A 677 -5.92 -2.26 2.42
N GLN A 678 -4.87 -1.72 1.78
CA GLN A 678 -4.63 -1.93 0.37
C GLN A 678 -4.47 -3.43 0.09
N LEU A 679 -4.85 -3.88 -1.11
CA LEU A 679 -4.63 -5.26 -1.57
C LEU A 679 -3.18 -5.44 -2.05
N SER A 680 -2.20 -5.10 -1.20
CA SER A 680 -0.78 -5.18 -1.51
C SER A 680 -0.38 -6.59 -1.97
N GLY A 681 0.55 -6.66 -2.92
CA GLY A 681 0.89 -7.88 -3.65
C GLY A 681 0.04 -8.14 -4.89
N LEU A 682 -1.11 -7.48 -5.08
CA LEU A 682 -1.96 -7.67 -6.26
C LEU A 682 -1.22 -7.28 -7.56
N THR A 683 -0.80 -6.02 -7.68
CA THR A 683 -0.07 -5.56 -8.87
C THR A 683 1.29 -6.23 -9.00
N ASP A 684 1.98 -6.50 -7.88
CA ASP A 684 3.27 -7.20 -7.90
C ASP A 684 3.17 -8.60 -8.48
N HIS A 685 2.15 -9.38 -8.06
CA HIS A 685 1.90 -10.68 -8.66
C HIS A 685 1.65 -10.53 -10.18
N LEU A 686 0.83 -9.57 -10.63
CA LEU A 686 0.61 -9.34 -12.07
C LEU A 686 1.92 -9.03 -12.82
N LEU A 687 2.87 -8.38 -12.16
CA LEU A 687 4.23 -8.10 -12.62
C LEU A 687 5.22 -9.26 -12.49
N THR A 688 4.76 -10.45 -12.07
CA THR A 688 5.61 -11.63 -11.80
C THR A 688 6.64 -11.39 -10.70
N LYS A 689 6.33 -10.47 -9.79
CA LYS A 689 7.08 -10.17 -8.57
C LYS A 689 6.29 -10.62 -7.34
N TYR A 690 6.97 -10.81 -6.22
CA TYR A 690 6.37 -11.25 -4.97
C TYR A 690 6.82 -10.36 -3.81
N GLU A 691 5.87 -9.91 -3.01
CA GLU A 691 6.08 -9.15 -1.78
C GLU A 691 6.07 -10.11 -0.58
N GLY A 692 7.14 -10.13 0.19
CA GLY A 692 7.30 -11.06 1.31
C GLY A 692 8.56 -10.78 2.11
N ALA A 693 8.64 -11.32 3.32
CA ALA A 693 9.84 -11.23 4.15
C ALA A 693 10.87 -12.24 3.64
N HIS A 694 11.84 -11.79 2.85
CA HIS A 694 12.85 -12.65 2.23
C HIS A 694 14.27 -12.24 2.58
N VAL A 695 15.24 -13.10 2.25
CA VAL A 695 16.67 -12.78 2.41
C VAL A 695 17.11 -11.73 1.40
N LYS A 696 17.64 -10.62 1.90
CA LYS A 696 18.29 -9.59 1.08
C LYS A 696 19.78 -9.88 1.00
N PRO A 697 20.48 -9.61 -0.11
CA PRO A 697 21.92 -9.79 -0.22
C PRO A 697 22.72 -8.67 0.49
N THR A 698 22.02 -7.63 0.93
CA THR A 698 22.57 -6.46 1.63
C THR A 698 21.86 -6.27 2.98
N PHE A 699 22.53 -5.61 3.91
CA PHE A 699 22.01 -5.25 5.22
C PHE A 699 22.38 -3.82 5.58
N ARG A 700 21.71 -3.25 6.59
CA ARG A 700 22.04 -1.93 7.14
C ARG A 700 22.33 -2.07 8.62
N LYS A 701 23.46 -1.53 9.07
CA LYS A 701 23.69 -1.28 10.49
C LYS A 701 22.97 0.00 10.90
N GLN A 702 22.47 0.07 12.14
CA GLN A 702 21.82 1.30 12.63
C GLN A 702 22.74 2.51 12.45
N GLY A 703 22.20 3.60 11.90
CA GLY A 703 22.95 4.83 11.61
C GLY A 703 23.93 4.75 10.44
N GLY A 704 24.16 3.57 9.86
CA GLY A 704 25.07 3.33 8.73
C GLY A 704 24.39 3.28 7.36
N GLY A 705 25.20 3.18 6.30
CA GLY A 705 24.74 2.93 4.94
C GLY A 705 24.42 1.45 4.67
N VAL A 706 23.98 1.16 3.44
CA VAL A 706 23.83 -0.22 2.96
C VAL A 706 25.19 -0.90 2.87
N GLN A 707 25.30 -2.11 3.41
CA GLN A 707 26.49 -2.95 3.37
C GLN A 707 26.14 -4.30 2.72
N SER A 708 27.06 -4.82 1.92
CA SER A 708 26.92 -6.14 1.29
C SER A 708 27.24 -7.27 2.26
N MET A 709 26.53 -8.38 2.13
CA MET A 709 26.85 -9.59 2.89
C MET A 709 28.04 -10.34 2.25
N ASN A 710 29.09 -10.59 3.03
CA ASN A 710 30.24 -11.36 2.56
C ASN A 710 29.84 -12.75 2.03
N VAL A 711 28.89 -13.43 2.68
CA VAL A 711 28.42 -14.75 2.22
C VAL A 711 27.72 -14.67 0.86
N ALA A 712 26.96 -13.61 0.61
CA ALA A 712 26.32 -13.39 -0.69
C ALA A 712 27.36 -13.14 -1.78
N ILE A 713 28.40 -12.35 -1.48
CA ILE A 713 29.56 -12.12 -2.38
C ILE A 713 30.25 -13.45 -2.68
N THR A 714 30.62 -14.22 -1.66
CA THR A 714 31.35 -15.49 -1.84
C THR A 714 30.55 -16.50 -2.66
N LYS A 715 29.24 -16.63 -2.43
CA LYS A 715 28.40 -17.59 -3.17
C LYS A 715 28.19 -17.22 -4.63
N CYS A 716 28.17 -15.93 -4.95
CA CYS A 716 27.94 -15.45 -6.30
C CYS A 716 29.22 -15.17 -7.07
N ALA A 717 30.41 -15.38 -6.49
CA ALA A 717 31.68 -15.29 -7.18
C ALA A 717 31.76 -16.14 -8.47
N ALA A 718 30.96 -17.22 -8.56
CA ALA A 718 30.89 -18.07 -9.76
C ALA A 718 30.19 -17.41 -10.97
N ILE A 719 29.37 -16.38 -10.73
CA ILE A 719 28.63 -15.63 -11.77
C ILE A 719 29.06 -14.15 -11.81
N ASP A 720 30.06 -13.78 -11.01
CA ASP A 720 30.54 -12.41 -10.86
C ASP A 720 31.84 -12.22 -11.68
N ASP A 721 31.70 -11.94 -12.98
CA ASP A 721 32.85 -11.74 -13.86
C ASP A 721 33.63 -10.44 -13.54
N PRO A 722 34.97 -10.42 -13.54
CA PRO A 722 35.72 -9.17 -13.41
C PRO A 722 35.47 -8.24 -14.61
N VAL A 723 35.24 -6.95 -14.36
CA VAL A 723 35.29 -5.90 -15.40
C VAL A 723 36.39 -4.91 -15.06
N ASP A 724 37.12 -4.49 -16.08
CA ASP A 724 38.37 -3.73 -15.97
C ASP A 724 38.29 -2.53 -15.01
N GLY A 725 39.15 -2.55 -13.99
CA GLY A 725 39.53 -1.38 -13.19
C GLY A 725 38.81 -1.17 -11.86
N ASP A 726 37.61 -1.73 -11.65
CA ASP A 726 36.86 -1.58 -10.39
C ASP A 726 36.35 -2.94 -9.89
N ASN A 727 36.98 -3.45 -8.83
CA ASN A 727 36.85 -4.82 -8.33
C ASN A 727 35.57 -5.05 -7.50
N ARG A 728 34.48 -4.32 -7.82
CA ARG A 728 33.21 -4.35 -7.08
C ARG A 728 32.37 -5.57 -7.46
N SER A 729 31.85 -6.27 -6.45
CA SER A 729 30.98 -7.43 -6.65
C SER A 729 29.59 -7.00 -7.14
N MET A 730 28.90 -7.84 -7.92
CA MET A 730 27.49 -7.62 -8.27
C MET A 730 26.60 -7.35 -7.04
N VAL A 731 26.90 -7.99 -5.90
CA VAL A 731 26.17 -7.82 -4.65
C VAL A 731 26.28 -6.39 -4.11
N GLU A 732 27.44 -5.75 -4.30
CA GLU A 732 27.68 -4.36 -3.91
C GLU A 732 26.93 -3.37 -4.81
N LEU A 733 26.73 -3.74 -6.08
CA LEU A 733 26.00 -2.90 -7.02
C LEU A 733 24.49 -2.91 -6.77
N ILE A 734 23.90 -4.01 -6.26
CA ILE A 734 22.47 -4.11 -5.90
C ILE A 734 22.02 -2.98 -4.96
N GLY A 735 22.84 -2.65 -3.96
CA GLY A 735 22.52 -1.60 -3.00
C GLY A 735 21.20 -1.84 -2.26
N ALA A 736 20.30 -0.85 -2.28
CA ALA A 736 19.03 -0.90 -1.56
C ALA A 736 17.88 -1.58 -2.34
N GLU A 737 18.08 -1.88 -3.62
CA GLU A 737 17.02 -2.26 -4.55
C GLU A 737 16.72 -3.76 -4.53
N SER A 738 16.29 -4.27 -3.37
CA SER A 738 15.96 -5.69 -3.11
C SER A 738 14.66 -5.83 -2.32
N GLY A 739 13.68 -4.93 -2.55
CA GLY A 739 12.42 -4.91 -1.82
C GLY A 739 11.40 -5.98 -2.28
N LEU A 740 11.42 -6.33 -3.57
CA LEU A 740 10.49 -7.27 -4.21
C LEU A 740 11.27 -8.40 -4.86
N THR A 741 10.82 -9.64 -4.66
CA THR A 741 11.48 -10.84 -5.25
C THR A 741 10.88 -11.19 -6.61
N PRO A 742 11.67 -11.69 -7.58
CA PRO A 742 11.12 -12.23 -8.83
C PRO A 742 10.51 -13.62 -8.58
N TYR A 743 9.50 -14.01 -9.36
CA TYR A 743 8.95 -15.37 -9.31
C TYR A 743 10.00 -16.47 -9.54
N ALA A 744 10.97 -16.21 -10.43
CA ALA A 744 12.09 -17.09 -10.74
C ALA A 744 11.63 -18.54 -10.97
N ASN A 745 12.27 -19.51 -10.29
CA ASN A 745 11.96 -20.94 -10.36
C ASN A 745 11.02 -21.43 -9.25
N LEU A 746 10.54 -20.54 -8.39
CA LEU A 746 9.74 -20.91 -7.21
C LEU A 746 8.24 -21.06 -7.56
N LEU A 747 7.80 -20.56 -8.72
CA LEU A 747 6.43 -20.72 -9.24
C LEU A 747 6.46 -21.32 -10.66
N THR A 748 5.66 -22.35 -10.91
CA THR A 748 5.54 -23.01 -12.23
C THR A 748 4.33 -22.50 -13.02
N PHE A 749 4.54 -22.30 -14.33
CA PHE A 749 3.52 -21.89 -15.30
C PHE A 749 3.38 -22.89 -16.46
N ASP A 750 3.79 -24.15 -16.28
CA ASP A 750 3.84 -25.16 -17.35
C ASP A 750 2.48 -25.44 -18.01
N LYS A 751 1.39 -25.22 -17.26
CA LYS A 751 -0.01 -25.42 -17.73
C LYS A 751 -0.72 -24.12 -18.10
N TYR A 752 -0.03 -22.98 -18.02
CA TYR A 752 -0.62 -21.66 -18.26
C TYR A 752 -0.56 -21.31 -19.76
N PRO A 753 -1.61 -20.71 -20.35
CA PRO A 753 -1.78 -20.63 -21.82
C PRO A 753 -0.80 -19.68 -22.54
N GLY A 754 0.07 -18.97 -21.83
CA GLY A 754 1.02 -18.01 -22.42
C GLY A 754 2.02 -17.47 -21.40
N VAL A 755 2.50 -16.24 -21.62
CA VAL A 755 3.40 -15.57 -20.67
C VAL A 755 2.57 -14.95 -19.53
N PRO A 756 2.89 -15.22 -18.25
CA PRO A 756 2.11 -14.71 -17.12
C PRO A 756 2.23 -13.19 -16.95
N PHE A 757 3.36 -12.60 -17.33
CA PHE A 757 3.59 -11.16 -17.34
C PHE A 757 2.90 -10.48 -18.54
N LYS A 758 2.25 -9.34 -18.28
CA LYS A 758 1.62 -8.49 -19.30
C LYS A 758 1.89 -7.02 -18.98
N GLY A 759 2.37 -6.26 -19.97
CA GLY A 759 2.68 -4.83 -19.78
C GLY A 759 1.43 -3.97 -19.54
N VAL A 760 0.30 -4.35 -20.12
CA VAL A 760 -1.02 -3.78 -19.83
C VAL A 760 -1.93 -4.89 -19.36
N THR A 761 -2.65 -4.67 -18.27
CA THR A 761 -3.60 -5.65 -17.74
C THR A 761 -4.97 -5.04 -17.57
N HIS A 762 -6.00 -5.85 -17.81
CA HIS A 762 -7.39 -5.60 -17.49
C HIS A 762 -7.97 -6.95 -17.09
N GLY A 763 -8.84 -7.00 -16.09
CA GLY A 763 -9.35 -8.28 -15.62
C GLY A 763 -10.33 -8.16 -14.48
N GLN A 764 -11.01 -9.27 -14.20
CA GLN A 764 -11.86 -9.41 -13.04
C GLN A 764 -11.17 -10.28 -11.98
N MET A 765 -11.33 -9.95 -10.71
CA MET A 765 -10.84 -10.75 -9.60
C MET A 765 -11.95 -11.06 -8.60
N MET A 766 -11.88 -12.22 -7.96
CA MET A 766 -12.75 -12.58 -6.84
C MET A 766 -11.93 -13.21 -5.72
N PHE A 767 -12.33 -12.98 -4.47
CA PHE A 767 -11.65 -13.59 -3.31
C PHE A 767 -12.00 -15.07 -3.19
N THR A 768 -10.99 -15.86 -2.86
CA THR A 768 -11.12 -17.28 -2.48
C THR A 768 -10.69 -17.54 -1.04
N LYS A 769 -9.90 -16.63 -0.46
CA LYS A 769 -9.50 -16.62 0.95
C LYS A 769 -9.45 -15.16 1.43
N LEU A 770 -10.04 -14.90 2.59
CA LEU A 770 -9.94 -13.62 3.29
C LEU A 770 -10.05 -13.90 4.78
N ASN A 771 -8.92 -13.75 5.49
CA ASN A 771 -8.84 -13.98 6.94
C ASN A 771 -8.28 -12.76 7.64
N ILE A 772 -8.90 -12.42 8.75
CA ILE A 772 -8.47 -11.35 9.65
C ILE A 772 -7.91 -12.04 10.88
N ILE A 773 -6.65 -11.79 11.21
CA ILE A 773 -5.91 -12.46 12.27
C ILE A 773 -5.56 -11.44 13.36
N ASP A 774 -5.86 -11.79 14.60
CA ASP A 774 -5.53 -11.00 15.77
C ASP A 774 -4.12 -11.29 16.30
N LYS A 775 -3.71 -10.54 17.32
CA LYS A 775 -2.38 -10.69 17.90
C LYS A 775 -2.08 -12.00 18.59
N PHE A 776 -3.12 -12.71 19.03
CA PHE A 776 -3.03 -13.99 19.70
C PHE A 776 -3.21 -15.15 18.72
N GLY A 777 -3.45 -14.90 17.44
CA GLY A 777 -3.73 -15.91 16.41
C GLY A 777 -5.17 -16.45 16.45
N GLU A 778 -6.12 -15.76 17.08
CA GLU A 778 -7.54 -15.91 16.75
C GLU A 778 -7.80 -15.25 15.40
N ALA A 779 -8.67 -15.86 14.61
CA ALA A 779 -8.93 -15.40 13.27
C ALA A 779 -10.42 -15.47 12.92
N VAL A 780 -10.86 -14.48 12.16
CA VAL A 780 -12.17 -14.46 11.54
C VAL A 780 -12.00 -14.82 10.06
N CYS A 781 -12.59 -15.94 9.66
CA CYS A 781 -12.56 -16.40 8.28
C CYS A 781 -13.86 -15.96 7.59
N VAL A 782 -13.75 -15.04 6.62
CA VAL A 782 -14.92 -14.60 5.82
C VAL A 782 -15.45 -15.79 5.00
N PHE A 783 -14.53 -16.57 4.43
CA PHE A 783 -14.84 -17.83 3.76
C PHE A 783 -14.64 -18.99 4.73
N GLN A 784 -15.60 -19.92 4.80
CA GLN A 784 -15.41 -21.13 5.59
C GLN A 784 -14.22 -21.95 5.05
N PRO A 785 -13.22 -22.27 5.89
CA PRO A 785 -12.12 -23.13 5.48
C PRO A 785 -12.65 -24.53 5.13
N ARG A 786 -12.57 -24.93 3.85
CA ARG A 786 -12.98 -26.28 3.42
C ARG A 786 -11.76 -27.17 3.25
N PRO A 787 -11.73 -28.40 3.79
CA PRO A 787 -10.62 -29.32 3.55
C PRO A 787 -10.57 -29.68 2.07
N ALA A 788 -9.72 -29.01 1.27
CA ALA A 788 -9.62 -29.31 -0.16
C ALA A 788 -8.15 -29.36 -0.60
N ARG A 789 -7.73 -30.56 -1.01
CA ARG A 789 -6.49 -30.81 -1.77
C ARG A 789 -6.57 -30.34 -3.24
N ARG A 790 -7.55 -29.50 -3.61
CA ARG A 790 -7.81 -29.05 -4.99
C ARG A 790 -7.95 -27.54 -5.03
N ALA A 791 -7.51 -26.93 -6.13
CA ALA A 791 -7.74 -25.51 -6.38
C ALA A 791 -9.25 -25.23 -6.29
N PRO A 792 -9.69 -24.22 -5.51
CA PRO A 792 -11.10 -23.91 -5.36
C PRO A 792 -11.68 -23.56 -6.74
N LYS A 793 -12.77 -24.20 -7.13
CA LYS A 793 -13.48 -23.79 -8.34
C LYS A 793 -14.35 -22.58 -8.04
N PRO A 794 -14.67 -21.74 -9.03
CA PRO A 794 -15.56 -20.60 -8.83
C PRO A 794 -16.97 -20.98 -8.37
N GLU A 795 -17.46 -22.17 -8.74
CA GLU A 795 -18.68 -22.77 -8.19
C GLU A 795 -18.56 -23.18 -6.71
N ASP A 796 -17.33 -23.36 -6.19
CA ASP A 796 -17.06 -23.66 -4.78
C ASP A 796 -17.04 -22.39 -3.92
N ALA A 797 -16.78 -21.22 -4.49
CA ALA A 797 -16.87 -19.95 -3.75
C ALA A 797 -18.33 -19.76 -3.29
N SER A 798 -18.55 -19.86 -1.97
CA SER A 798 -19.89 -19.73 -1.36
C SER A 798 -20.61 -18.51 -1.93
N ALA A 799 -21.86 -18.66 -2.36
CA ALA A 799 -22.76 -17.57 -2.77
C ALA A 799 -23.18 -16.68 -1.57
N SER A 800 -22.24 -16.35 -0.67
CA SER A 800 -22.51 -15.83 0.67
C SER A 800 -21.60 -14.66 1.06
N PHE A 801 -20.88 -14.08 0.11
CA PHE A 801 -20.04 -12.91 0.32
C PHE A 801 -20.10 -12.01 -0.92
N TYR A 802 -20.60 -10.79 -0.77
CA TYR A 802 -20.84 -9.83 -1.86
C TYR A 802 -20.35 -8.45 -1.41
N PRO A 803 -19.04 -8.17 -1.44
CA PRO A 803 -18.52 -6.92 -0.92
C PRO A 803 -19.15 -5.74 -1.66
N CYS A 804 -19.40 -4.65 -0.95
CA CYS A 804 -19.87 -3.39 -1.52
C CYS A 804 -18.76 -2.82 -2.41
N LEU A 805 -18.93 -2.88 -3.73
CA LEU A 805 -17.92 -2.44 -4.69
C LEU A 805 -18.14 -0.98 -5.08
N SER A 806 -17.07 -0.19 -5.09
CA SER A 806 -17.16 1.19 -5.54
C SER A 806 -17.51 1.27 -7.03
N ASP A 807 -18.00 2.44 -7.43
CA ASP A 807 -18.41 2.72 -8.81
C ASP A 807 -17.30 2.47 -9.85
N PHE A 808 -16.03 2.61 -9.45
CA PHE A 808 -14.85 2.39 -10.31
C PHE A 808 -14.39 0.93 -10.37
N LEU A 809 -14.77 0.10 -9.39
CA LEU A 809 -14.36 -1.29 -9.28
C LEU A 809 -15.49 -2.28 -9.60
N SER A 810 -16.72 -1.79 -9.72
CA SER A 810 -17.87 -2.57 -10.11
C SER A 810 -17.80 -2.99 -11.59
N PRO A 811 -18.06 -4.27 -11.93
CA PRO A 811 -18.20 -4.70 -13.30
C PRO A 811 -19.29 -3.91 -14.03
N ASP A 812 -19.09 -3.70 -15.33
CA ASP A 812 -20.05 -2.96 -16.16
C ASP A 812 -21.30 -3.81 -16.48
N THR A 813 -22.42 -3.19 -16.81
CA THR A 813 -23.61 -3.92 -17.26
C THR A 813 -23.50 -4.30 -18.74
N ILE A 814 -24.15 -5.40 -19.12
CA ILE A 814 -24.21 -5.80 -20.54
C ILE A 814 -25.29 -4.98 -21.24
N GLY A 815 -24.91 -3.92 -21.98
CA GLY A 815 -25.87 -3.03 -22.64
C GLY A 815 -26.83 -2.37 -21.63
N ASP A 816 -28.11 -2.27 -21.98
CA ASP A 816 -29.18 -1.80 -21.07
C ASP A 816 -29.73 -2.90 -20.14
N SER A 817 -29.06 -4.07 -20.05
CA SER A 817 -29.54 -5.17 -19.22
C SER A 817 -29.30 -4.91 -17.73
N SER A 818 -30.21 -5.40 -16.89
CA SER A 818 -30.09 -5.40 -15.42
C SER A 818 -29.08 -6.45 -14.92
N ARG A 819 -28.01 -6.73 -15.67
CA ARG A 819 -27.04 -7.80 -15.36
C ARG A 819 -25.62 -7.29 -15.52
N LEU A 820 -24.82 -7.53 -14.48
CA LEU A 820 -23.38 -7.29 -14.49
C LEU A 820 -22.67 -8.27 -15.46
N ASN A 821 -21.68 -7.77 -16.18
CA ASN A 821 -20.88 -8.54 -17.11
C ASN A 821 -19.72 -9.22 -16.37
N THR A 822 -19.99 -10.36 -15.74
CA THR A 822 -19.01 -11.10 -14.93
C THR A 822 -18.67 -12.45 -15.55
N VAL A 823 -17.47 -12.96 -15.27
CA VAL A 823 -17.02 -14.29 -15.75
C VAL A 823 -18.00 -15.40 -15.38
N PHE A 824 -18.51 -15.36 -14.15
CA PHE A 824 -19.58 -16.21 -13.66
C PHE A 824 -20.81 -15.36 -13.36
N GLN A 825 -21.99 -15.90 -13.64
CA GLN A 825 -23.24 -15.17 -13.49
C GLN A 825 -23.47 -14.71 -12.04
N GLU A 826 -23.81 -13.43 -11.90
CA GLU A 826 -24.25 -12.80 -10.65
C GLU A 826 -25.77 -12.52 -10.66
N PRO A 827 -26.38 -12.22 -9.49
CA PRO A 827 -27.77 -11.78 -9.39
C PRO A 827 -28.08 -10.56 -10.28
N ALA A 828 -29.36 -10.37 -10.60
CA ALA A 828 -29.80 -9.19 -11.36
C ALA A 828 -29.67 -7.93 -10.49
N VAL A 829 -29.31 -6.81 -11.13
CA VAL A 829 -29.24 -5.48 -10.54
C VAL A 829 -30.66 -4.90 -10.47
N ASN A 830 -31.14 -4.59 -9.27
CA ASN A 830 -32.41 -3.91 -9.09
C ASN A 830 -32.19 -2.39 -9.05
N ALA A 831 -33.05 -1.62 -9.69
CA ALA A 831 -32.94 -0.17 -9.68
C ALA A 831 -33.09 0.38 -8.25
N GLY A 832 -32.17 1.26 -7.84
CA GLY A 832 -32.14 1.84 -6.49
C GLY A 832 -31.57 0.92 -5.40
N GLN A 833 -31.00 -0.23 -5.76
CA GLN A 833 -30.27 -1.09 -4.83
C GLN A 833 -28.81 -1.24 -5.24
N TRP A 834 -27.92 -1.37 -4.26
CA TRP A 834 -26.51 -1.64 -4.54
C TRP A 834 -26.35 -3.02 -5.22
N PRO A 835 -25.57 -3.14 -6.31
CA PRO A 835 -25.39 -4.41 -7.01
C PRO A 835 -24.66 -5.45 -6.15
N LEU A 836 -25.23 -6.65 -6.04
CA LEU A 836 -24.56 -7.79 -5.44
C LEU A 836 -23.56 -8.39 -6.43
N CYS A 837 -22.26 -8.30 -6.14
CA CYS A 837 -21.22 -8.81 -7.01
C CYS A 837 -20.04 -9.42 -6.25
N ARG A 838 -19.55 -10.59 -6.70
CA ARG A 838 -18.32 -11.21 -6.17
C ARG A 838 -17.05 -10.77 -6.92
N PHE A 839 -17.22 -10.19 -8.10
CA PHE A 839 -16.12 -9.85 -9.01
C PHE A 839 -15.82 -8.36 -8.94
N LEU A 840 -14.58 -8.05 -8.60
CA LEU A 840 -14.03 -6.71 -8.80
C LEU A 840 -13.49 -6.63 -10.22
N GLN A 841 -13.76 -5.53 -10.93
CA GLN A 841 -13.21 -5.27 -12.25
C GLN A 841 -12.08 -4.24 -12.15
N LEU A 842 -10.85 -4.70 -12.39
CA LEU A 842 -9.68 -3.82 -12.45
C LEU A 842 -9.66 -3.11 -13.80
N THR A 843 -9.67 -1.77 -13.81
CA THR A 843 -9.59 -0.98 -15.04
C THR A 843 -8.28 -1.24 -15.80
N PRO A 844 -8.28 -1.12 -17.15
CA PRO A 844 -7.07 -1.27 -17.94
C PRO A 844 -5.98 -0.29 -17.48
N ALA A 845 -4.80 -0.81 -17.14
CA ALA A 845 -3.68 0.01 -16.70
C ALA A 845 -2.35 -0.52 -17.24
N ILE A 846 -1.44 0.42 -17.53
CA ILE A 846 -0.02 0.12 -17.76
C ILE A 846 0.58 -0.24 -16.39
N ASN A 847 1.18 -1.42 -16.29
CA ASN A 847 1.74 -1.90 -15.02
C ASN A 847 3.14 -1.32 -14.74
N GLN A 848 3.44 -0.15 -15.27
CA GLN A 848 4.71 0.56 -15.15
C GLN A 848 4.42 2.05 -15.10
N GLU A 849 5.25 2.77 -14.37
CA GLU A 849 5.22 4.22 -14.23
C GLU A 849 5.35 4.89 -15.61
N ALA A 850 4.25 5.47 -16.08
CA ALA A 850 4.13 6.07 -17.41
C ALA A 850 3.42 7.43 -17.33
N ARG A 851 3.76 8.35 -18.23
CA ARG A 851 3.05 9.62 -18.42
C ARG A 851 2.78 9.89 -19.88
N ILE A 852 1.71 10.62 -20.14
CA ILE A 852 1.40 11.14 -21.47
C ILE A 852 1.81 12.61 -21.49
N ASN A 853 2.72 12.98 -22.38
CA ASN A 853 3.06 14.37 -22.63
C ASN A 853 2.27 14.87 -23.82
N ALA A 854 1.71 16.07 -23.71
CA ALA A 854 1.02 16.76 -24.79
C ALA A 854 1.63 18.16 -24.92
N SER A 855 2.20 18.43 -26.09
CA SER A 855 2.92 19.68 -26.36
C SER A 855 2.43 20.26 -27.67
N PHE A 856 2.31 21.59 -27.75
CA PHE A 856 2.18 22.24 -29.05
C PHE A 856 3.51 22.13 -29.80
N LEU A 857 3.44 21.95 -31.12
CA LEU A 857 4.62 21.74 -31.95
C LEU A 857 4.73 22.81 -33.04
N ASN A 858 5.95 23.24 -33.32
CA ASN A 858 6.28 24.07 -34.47
C ASN A 858 7.17 23.30 -35.45
N PRO A 859 7.00 23.51 -36.76
CA PRO A 859 7.88 22.92 -37.75
C PRO A 859 9.24 23.64 -37.73
N ASN A 860 10.31 22.87 -37.68
CA ASN A 860 11.67 23.35 -37.89
C ASN A 860 12.10 23.02 -39.32
N THR A 861 12.29 24.08 -40.12
CA THR A 861 12.67 24.01 -41.53
C THR A 861 14.16 24.28 -41.79
N ASP A 862 14.95 24.55 -40.75
CA ASP A 862 16.35 24.97 -40.89
C ASP A 862 17.32 23.79 -41.14
N GLY A 863 16.82 22.55 -41.10
CA GLY A 863 17.59 21.33 -41.34
C GLY A 863 17.31 20.64 -42.69
N PRO A 864 18.20 19.74 -43.17
CA PRO A 864 18.02 18.97 -44.41
C PRO A 864 16.81 18.02 -44.37
N THR A 865 16.33 17.69 -43.16
CA THR A 865 15.10 16.95 -42.90
C THR A 865 14.17 17.82 -42.06
N PRO A 866 12.91 18.03 -42.48
CA PRO A 866 11.91 18.70 -41.66
C PRO A 866 11.79 18.00 -40.30
N SER A 867 11.91 18.75 -39.21
CA SER A 867 11.72 18.22 -37.85
C SER A 867 10.67 19.05 -37.12
N TRP A 868 10.17 18.54 -35.99
CA TRP A 868 9.22 19.26 -35.14
C TRP A 868 9.90 19.55 -33.80
N HIS A 869 9.66 20.73 -33.24
CA HIS A 869 10.09 21.08 -31.88
C HIS A 869 8.90 21.58 -31.08
N GLU A 870 8.98 21.43 -29.76
CA GLU A 870 7.94 21.93 -28.85
C GLU A 870 7.90 23.46 -28.87
N THR A 871 6.70 24.03 -28.96
CA THR A 871 6.50 25.47 -28.88
C THR A 871 6.93 25.95 -27.50
N ASN A 872 7.99 26.75 -27.45
CA ASN A 872 8.57 27.22 -26.20
C ASN A 872 7.96 28.57 -25.78
N GLY A 873 7.32 28.63 -24.61
CA GLY A 873 6.75 29.88 -24.06
C GLY A 873 7.80 30.95 -23.72
N ASP A 874 9.07 30.56 -23.57
CA ASP A 874 10.20 31.49 -23.38
C ASP A 874 10.72 32.06 -24.73
N MET A 875 10.09 31.71 -25.85
CA MET A 875 10.37 32.23 -27.19
C MET A 875 9.16 33.01 -27.74
N HIS A 876 9.40 33.91 -28.71
CA HIS A 876 8.32 34.56 -29.47
C HIS A 876 7.74 33.61 -30.54
N GLU A 877 7.35 32.41 -30.13
CA GLU A 877 6.75 31.40 -31.01
C GLU A 877 5.26 31.26 -30.70
N SER A 878 4.43 31.22 -31.74
CA SER A 878 3.01 30.90 -31.63
C SER A 878 2.78 29.47 -32.10
N PRO A 879 1.98 28.65 -31.39
CA PRO A 879 1.62 27.32 -31.85
C PRO A 879 0.53 27.35 -32.94
N VAL A 880 -0.06 28.52 -33.18
CA VAL A 880 -1.21 28.72 -34.07
C VAL A 880 -0.73 28.98 -35.49
N PHE A 881 -1.12 28.12 -36.44
CA PHE A 881 -0.85 28.32 -37.87
C PHE A 881 -2.08 28.83 -38.65
N GLY A 882 -3.21 29.07 -37.99
CA GLY A 882 -4.39 29.67 -38.61
C GLY A 882 -5.61 29.62 -37.71
N TRP A 883 -6.70 30.25 -38.13
CA TRP A 883 -7.98 30.18 -37.42
C TRP A 883 -9.12 29.73 -38.33
N LEU A 884 -10.12 29.13 -37.71
CA LEU A 884 -11.29 28.56 -38.36
C LEU A 884 -12.57 29.05 -37.69
N VAL A 885 -13.53 29.57 -38.46
CA VAL A 885 -14.88 29.90 -37.97
C VAL A 885 -15.90 29.03 -38.70
N LEU A 886 -16.79 28.39 -37.93
CA LEU A 886 -17.87 27.57 -38.46
C LEU A 886 -19.05 28.43 -38.93
N ASN A 887 -19.58 28.13 -40.11
CA ASN A 887 -20.83 28.66 -40.61
C ASN A 887 -21.86 27.51 -40.74
N TYR A 888 -22.83 27.50 -39.82
CA TYR A 888 -23.89 26.49 -39.77
C TYR A 888 -24.95 26.65 -40.86
N GLN A 889 -25.12 27.84 -41.46
CA GLN A 889 -26.13 28.04 -42.52
C GLN A 889 -25.70 27.38 -43.83
N ASP A 890 -24.42 27.45 -44.15
CA ASP A 890 -23.87 26.97 -45.43
C ASP A 890 -23.07 25.66 -45.30
N TYR A 891 -23.08 25.02 -44.13
CA TYR A 891 -22.23 23.86 -43.80
C TYR A 891 -20.76 24.09 -44.23
N GLY A 892 -20.22 25.25 -43.87
CA GLY A 892 -18.94 25.74 -44.37
C GLY A 892 -18.04 26.34 -43.31
N PHE A 893 -16.82 26.68 -43.72
CA PHE A 893 -15.76 27.23 -42.88
C PHE A 893 -15.21 28.53 -43.45
N GLN A 894 -14.93 29.49 -42.59
CA GLN A 894 -14.08 30.64 -42.90
C GLN A 894 -12.71 30.42 -42.28
N PHE A 895 -11.66 30.59 -43.08
CA PHE A 895 -10.27 30.44 -42.66
C PHE A 895 -9.60 31.80 -42.53
N PHE A 896 -8.75 31.94 -41.52
CA PHE A 896 -7.94 33.13 -41.26
C PHE A 896 -6.47 32.69 -41.07
N LEU A 897 -5.54 33.59 -41.40
CA LEU A 897 -4.11 33.42 -41.15
C LEU A 897 -3.79 33.48 -39.65
N GLU A 898 -2.57 33.12 -39.27
CA GLU A 898 -2.08 33.11 -37.88
C GLU A 898 -2.29 34.45 -37.12
N ASP A 899 -2.21 35.57 -37.83
CA ASP A 899 -2.41 36.94 -37.32
C ASP A 899 -3.90 37.36 -37.23
N GLY A 900 -4.82 36.48 -37.63
CA GLY A 900 -6.26 36.74 -37.68
C GLY A 900 -6.76 37.38 -38.98
N THR A 901 -5.90 37.58 -39.99
CA THR A 901 -6.33 38.11 -41.30
C THR A 901 -7.19 37.10 -42.05
N PHE A 902 -8.34 37.52 -42.58
CA PHE A 902 -9.24 36.63 -43.35
C PHE A 902 -8.54 36.07 -44.59
N HIS A 903 -8.60 34.75 -44.79
CA HIS A 903 -7.94 34.06 -45.91
C HIS A 903 -8.91 33.66 -47.02
N ARG A 904 -9.94 32.85 -46.71
CA ARG A 904 -11.01 32.44 -47.65
C ARG A 904 -12.13 31.65 -46.97
N GLN A 905 -13.23 31.43 -47.68
CA GLN A 905 -14.34 30.57 -47.25
C GLN A 905 -14.40 29.27 -48.09
N VAL A 906 -14.73 28.15 -47.45
CA VAL A 906 -15.03 26.86 -48.08
C VAL A 906 -16.41 26.40 -47.64
N ARG A 907 -17.28 26.00 -48.56
CA ARG A 907 -18.66 25.55 -48.27
C ARG A 907 -19.05 24.36 -49.13
N VAL A 908 -20.11 23.66 -48.76
CA VAL A 908 -20.73 22.65 -49.61
C VAL A 908 -21.34 23.34 -50.84
N GLY A 909 -20.92 22.93 -52.03
CA GLY A 909 -21.32 23.49 -53.31
C GLY A 909 -22.21 22.53 -54.08
N GLY A 910 -23.51 22.49 -53.75
CA GLY A 910 -24.46 21.53 -54.32
C GLY A 910 -24.41 20.13 -53.67
N PRO A 911 -25.20 19.16 -54.15
CA PRO A 911 -25.43 17.87 -53.45
C PRO A 911 -24.18 16.97 -53.31
N THR A 912 -23.11 17.21 -54.08
CA THR A 912 -21.96 16.29 -54.18
C THR A 912 -20.58 16.97 -54.20
N GLY A 913 -20.51 18.31 -54.15
CA GLY A 913 -19.29 19.08 -54.37
C GLY A 913 -18.96 20.08 -53.26
N THR A 914 -17.73 20.58 -53.28
CA THR A 914 -17.25 21.67 -52.40
C THR A 914 -16.94 22.90 -53.23
N ASN A 915 -17.33 24.08 -52.75
CA ASN A 915 -17.03 25.36 -53.37
C ASN A 915 -16.17 26.19 -52.42
N ALA A 916 -15.05 26.72 -52.90
CA ALA A 916 -14.19 27.59 -52.12
C ALA A 916 -14.04 28.95 -52.80
N SER A 917 -14.26 30.02 -52.03
CA SER A 917 -14.14 31.40 -52.50
C SER A 917 -12.72 31.71 -52.97
N SER A 918 -12.57 32.73 -53.80
CA SER A 918 -11.24 33.30 -54.07
C SER A 918 -10.61 33.77 -52.75
N LYS A 919 -9.27 33.75 -52.69
CA LYS A 919 -8.54 34.28 -51.54
C LYS A 919 -8.89 35.75 -51.29
N TRP A 920 -8.92 36.13 -50.02
CA TRP A 920 -9.14 37.49 -49.50
C TRP A 920 -10.57 38.04 -49.60
N LEU A 921 -11.39 37.60 -50.57
CA LEU A 921 -12.76 38.09 -50.73
C LEU A 921 -13.65 37.78 -49.50
N PRO A 922 -14.33 38.78 -48.91
CA PRO A 922 -14.70 40.08 -49.51
C PRO A 922 -13.70 41.24 -49.30
N PHE A 923 -12.56 41.01 -48.66
CA PHE A 923 -11.55 42.01 -48.34
C PHE A 923 -10.46 42.12 -49.43
N ASP A 924 -9.74 43.24 -49.42
CA ASP A 924 -8.56 43.41 -50.24
C ASP A 924 -7.40 42.54 -49.74
N PRO A 925 -6.50 42.06 -50.63
CA PRO A 925 -5.32 41.31 -50.21
C PRO A 925 -4.42 42.13 -49.27
N PRO A 926 -3.81 41.52 -48.23
CA PRO A 926 -2.91 42.21 -47.33
C PRO A 926 -1.66 42.73 -48.07
N SER A 927 -1.12 43.86 -47.61
CA SER A 927 0.04 44.54 -48.23
C SER A 927 1.33 43.71 -48.19
N LYS A 928 1.43 42.72 -47.29
CA LYS A 928 2.45 41.67 -47.25
C LYS A 928 1.79 40.33 -46.91
N PRO A 929 1.39 39.51 -47.89
CA PRO A 929 0.83 38.19 -47.60
C PRO A 929 1.92 37.28 -47.03
N SER A 930 1.81 36.91 -45.74
CA SER A 930 2.55 35.76 -45.21
C SER A 930 1.89 34.50 -45.78
N GLY A 931 2.64 33.75 -46.59
CA GLY A 931 2.14 32.48 -47.13
C GLY A 931 2.11 31.44 -46.02
N ASN A 932 0.94 30.87 -45.74
CA ASN A 932 0.82 29.72 -44.83
C ASN A 932 0.56 28.44 -45.64
N ALA A 933 1.65 27.77 -46.02
CA ALA A 933 1.60 26.56 -46.83
C ALA A 933 0.80 25.43 -46.16
N GLN A 934 0.82 25.35 -44.82
CA GLN A 934 0.09 24.35 -44.06
C GLN A 934 -1.42 24.58 -44.11
N LEU A 935 -1.86 25.84 -43.93
CA LEU A 935 -3.26 26.24 -44.05
C LEU A 935 -3.79 25.99 -45.47
N ASP A 936 -3.01 26.35 -46.49
CA ASP A 936 -3.37 26.10 -47.89
C ASP A 936 -3.47 24.58 -48.20
N GLN A 937 -2.59 23.74 -47.63
CA GLN A 937 -2.69 22.28 -47.76
C GLN A 937 -3.97 21.72 -47.14
N LEU A 938 -4.36 22.20 -45.95
CA LEU A 938 -5.60 21.79 -45.30
C LEU A 938 -6.82 22.15 -46.16
N ILE A 939 -6.87 23.37 -46.66
CA ILE A 939 -7.96 23.85 -47.54
C ILE A 939 -8.00 23.07 -48.86
N ASN A 940 -6.84 22.74 -49.42
CA ASN A 940 -6.75 21.92 -50.63
C ASN A 940 -7.29 20.51 -50.39
N ARG A 941 -7.03 19.90 -49.23
CA ARG A 941 -7.64 18.60 -48.89
C ARG A 941 -9.16 18.70 -48.84
N MET A 942 -9.72 19.78 -48.30
CA MET A 942 -11.18 19.96 -48.27
C MET A 942 -11.82 20.21 -49.64
N THR A 943 -11.06 20.71 -50.63
CA THR A 943 -11.61 21.15 -51.92
C THR A 943 -11.28 20.23 -53.10
N THR A 944 -10.22 19.43 -52.98
CA THR A 944 -9.70 18.58 -54.07
C THR A 944 -9.77 17.09 -53.76
N TRP A 945 -10.23 16.70 -52.56
CA TRP A 945 -10.41 15.30 -52.19
C TRP A 945 -11.37 14.60 -53.15
N LYS A 946 -10.98 13.40 -53.54
CA LYS A 946 -11.77 12.53 -54.42
C LYS A 946 -12.08 11.23 -53.68
N PRO A 947 -13.32 10.74 -53.78
CA PRO A 947 -13.70 9.48 -53.15
C PRO A 947 -12.94 8.30 -53.77
N PRO A 948 -12.65 7.24 -52.99
CA PRO A 948 -12.10 6.01 -53.51
C PRO A 948 -12.99 5.43 -54.62
N PRO A 949 -12.42 4.89 -55.72
CA PRO A 949 -13.21 4.27 -56.78
C PRO A 949 -14.13 3.18 -56.23
N GLY A 950 -15.43 3.28 -56.49
CA GLY A 950 -16.44 2.31 -56.04
C GLY A 950 -17.06 2.60 -54.66
N SER A 951 -16.70 3.69 -53.99
CA SER A 951 -17.36 4.14 -52.76
C SER A 951 -18.64 4.95 -53.05
N GLN A 952 -19.55 5.03 -52.07
CA GLN A 952 -20.74 5.91 -52.13
C GLN A 952 -20.44 7.36 -51.69
N GLU A 953 -19.18 7.68 -51.44
CA GLU A 953 -18.74 8.98 -50.93
C GLU A 953 -18.70 10.03 -52.05
N THR A 954 -18.92 11.30 -51.70
CA THR A 954 -18.90 12.45 -52.64
C THR A 954 -17.70 13.35 -52.38
N SER A 955 -17.32 14.25 -53.31
CA SER A 955 -16.20 15.19 -53.08
C SER A 955 -16.38 16.10 -51.85
N ALA A 956 -17.60 16.24 -51.32
CA ALA A 956 -17.89 16.94 -50.07
C ALA A 956 -17.61 16.13 -48.80
N THR A 957 -17.35 14.83 -48.88
CA THR A 957 -17.24 13.92 -47.72
C THR A 957 -16.16 14.34 -46.73
N TYR A 958 -15.00 14.82 -47.22
CA TYR A 958 -13.94 15.28 -46.33
C TYR A 958 -14.34 16.55 -45.55
N LEU A 959 -14.94 17.53 -46.24
CA LEU A 959 -15.45 18.76 -45.62
C LEU A 959 -16.54 18.44 -44.59
N GLN A 960 -17.50 17.59 -44.97
CA GLN A 960 -18.59 17.16 -44.10
C GLN A 960 -18.06 16.38 -42.89
N GLY A 961 -17.13 15.44 -43.08
CA GLY A 961 -16.50 14.69 -42.00
C GLY A 961 -15.72 15.58 -41.04
N PHE A 962 -15.05 16.63 -41.54
CA PHE A 962 -14.38 17.61 -40.70
C PHE A 962 -15.38 18.45 -39.88
N PHE A 963 -16.50 18.85 -40.49
CA PHE A 963 -17.60 19.55 -39.83
C PHE A 963 -18.29 18.67 -38.76
N ASP A 964 -18.53 17.40 -39.07
CA ASP A 964 -19.13 16.43 -38.16
C ASP A 964 -18.19 16.09 -37.00
N MET A 965 -16.87 16.04 -37.26
CA MET A 965 -15.85 15.86 -36.23
C MET A 965 -15.85 17.02 -35.23
N ILE A 966 -15.90 18.27 -35.69
CA ILE A 966 -16.01 19.44 -34.81
C ILE A 966 -17.33 19.42 -34.03
N ASN A 967 -18.46 19.16 -34.69
CA ASN A 967 -19.75 19.09 -34.00
C ASN A 967 -19.81 17.95 -32.97
N SER A 968 -19.20 16.80 -33.27
CA SER A 968 -19.11 15.68 -32.34
C SER A 968 -18.20 16.02 -31.16
N ALA A 969 -17.10 16.74 -31.38
CA ALA A 969 -16.26 17.26 -30.32
C ALA A 969 -17.01 18.26 -29.44
N ILE A 970 -17.77 19.19 -30.02
CA ILE A 970 -18.60 20.18 -29.30
C ILE A 970 -19.67 19.50 -28.44
N LYS A 971 -20.38 18.50 -28.99
CA LYS A 971 -21.39 17.73 -28.23
C LYS A 971 -20.83 17.02 -27.01
N ASN A 972 -19.54 16.70 -27.03
CA ASN A 972 -18.83 16.02 -25.95
C ASN A 972 -17.87 16.95 -25.19
N MET A 973 -17.90 18.28 -25.43
CA MET A 973 -17.14 19.23 -24.64
C MET A 973 -17.82 19.38 -23.27
N PRO A 974 -17.11 19.13 -22.16
CA PRO A 974 -17.67 19.39 -20.84
C PRO A 974 -17.89 20.90 -20.64
N TYR A 975 -19.06 21.25 -20.11
CA TYR A 975 -19.43 22.63 -19.78
C TYR A 975 -18.47 23.21 -18.74
N ALA A 976 -18.02 24.45 -18.93
CA ALA A 976 -17.20 25.15 -17.94
C ALA A 976 -18.04 25.58 -16.73
N PRO A 977 -17.51 25.55 -15.49
CA PRO A 977 -18.26 25.91 -14.29
C PRO A 977 -18.33 27.43 -14.16
N SER A 978 -19.41 28.03 -14.64
CA SER A 978 -19.99 29.34 -14.27
C SER A 978 -21.02 29.75 -15.32
N ASP A 979 -22.04 30.47 -14.87
CA ASP A 979 -23.37 30.72 -15.45
C ASP A 979 -23.50 31.34 -16.87
N TYR A 980 -22.52 31.20 -17.76
CA TYR A 980 -22.62 31.63 -19.16
C TYR A 980 -22.32 30.53 -20.20
N SER A 981 -22.00 29.31 -19.78
CA SER A 981 -21.64 28.19 -20.67
C SER A 981 -22.80 27.21 -20.97
N ALA A 982 -23.96 27.36 -20.32
CA ALA A 982 -25.10 26.44 -20.41
C ALA A 982 -25.80 26.36 -21.80
N TYR A 983 -25.31 27.10 -22.80
CA TYR A 983 -25.85 27.08 -24.16
C TYR A 983 -24.78 26.63 -25.15
N ALA A 984 -25.07 25.57 -25.93
CA ALA A 984 -24.29 25.17 -27.11
C ALA A 984 -24.06 26.32 -28.12
N ASN A 985 -24.85 27.39 -28.01
CA ASN A 985 -24.71 28.64 -28.76
C ASN A 985 -23.43 29.44 -28.44
N ALA A 986 -22.67 29.09 -27.39
CA ALA A 986 -21.48 29.85 -26.98
C ALA A 986 -20.26 29.75 -27.92
N ILE A 987 -20.26 28.83 -28.89
CA ILE A 987 -19.18 28.66 -29.90
C ILE A 987 -19.62 29.14 -31.30
N VAL A 988 -20.92 29.35 -31.55
CA VAL A 988 -21.40 29.83 -32.85
C VAL A 988 -20.82 31.24 -33.09
N GLY A 989 -19.87 31.34 -34.03
CA GLY A 989 -19.12 32.57 -34.33
C GLY A 989 -17.79 32.76 -33.58
N LYS A 990 -17.37 31.85 -32.70
CA LYS A 990 -16.03 31.90 -32.09
C LYS A 990 -14.99 31.23 -33.00
N PRO A 991 -13.82 31.85 -33.21
CA PRO A 991 -12.73 31.25 -33.97
C PRO A 991 -12.05 30.12 -33.20
N LEU A 992 -11.86 28.98 -33.85
CA LEU A 992 -11.06 27.85 -33.40
C LEU A 992 -9.62 28.03 -33.88
N ALA A 993 -8.65 27.86 -32.98
CA ALA A 993 -7.24 27.88 -33.34
C ALA A 993 -6.83 26.57 -34.04
N LEU A 994 -6.12 26.69 -35.15
CA LEU A 994 -5.45 25.58 -35.81
C LEU A 994 -4.02 25.49 -35.28
N VAL A 995 -3.73 24.40 -34.58
CA VAL A 995 -2.46 24.16 -33.90
C VAL A 995 -1.95 22.76 -34.24
N ASN A 996 -0.63 22.58 -34.20
CA ASN A 996 -0.05 21.23 -34.25
C ASN A 996 0.18 20.76 -32.81
N VAL A 997 -0.23 19.53 -32.51
CA VAL A 997 -0.09 18.94 -31.18
C VAL A 997 0.65 17.62 -31.31
N GLY A 998 1.70 17.45 -30.51
CA GLY A 998 2.43 16.21 -30.33
C GLY A 998 1.98 15.51 -29.06
N TRP A 999 1.81 14.20 -29.14
CA TRP A 999 1.54 13.35 -27.98
C TRP A 999 2.66 12.33 -27.87
N SER A 1000 3.23 12.16 -26.68
CA SER A 1000 4.18 11.08 -26.40
C SER A 1000 3.76 10.30 -25.16
N LEU A 1001 3.97 8.99 -25.19
CA LEU A 1001 3.87 8.13 -24.01
C LEU A 1001 5.29 7.86 -23.52
N GLU A 1002 5.61 8.38 -22.35
CA GLU A 1002 6.92 8.25 -21.74
C GLU A 1002 6.87 7.26 -20.59
N LEU A 1003 7.78 6.30 -20.59
CA LEU A 1003 7.99 5.40 -19.45
C LEU A 1003 9.12 5.96 -18.59
N GLN A 1004 8.96 5.91 -17.27
CA GLN A 1004 9.97 6.40 -16.33
C GLN A 1004 11.29 5.63 -16.46
N ALA A 1005 11.22 4.37 -16.89
CA ALA A 1005 12.35 3.47 -17.03
C ALA A 1005 12.15 2.52 -18.23
N PRO A 1006 13.16 1.72 -18.62
CA PRO A 1006 13.00 0.74 -19.69
C PRO A 1006 11.82 -0.21 -19.46
N PRO A 1007 11.17 -0.73 -20.52
CA PRO A 1007 10.01 -1.61 -20.38
C PRO A 1007 10.32 -2.84 -19.51
N TYR A 1008 9.46 -3.12 -18.53
CA TYR A 1008 9.59 -4.29 -17.68
C TYR A 1008 9.52 -5.61 -18.47
N LYS A 1009 10.25 -6.60 -17.97
CA LYS A 1009 10.33 -7.95 -18.52
C LYS A 1009 9.70 -8.96 -17.56
N HIS A 1010 9.30 -10.11 -18.09
CA HIS A 1010 8.85 -11.24 -17.30
C HIS A 1010 9.94 -11.70 -16.33
N GLN A 1011 9.54 -12.10 -15.12
CA GLN A 1011 10.45 -12.47 -14.03
C GLN A 1011 10.30 -13.94 -13.60
N ASN A 1012 9.61 -14.75 -14.42
CA ASN A 1012 9.50 -16.19 -14.28
C ASN A 1012 10.41 -16.90 -15.31
N ILE A 1013 11.08 -17.98 -14.90
CA ILE A 1013 11.95 -18.74 -15.81
C ILE A 1013 11.25 -20.03 -16.30
N LEU A 1014 10.38 -20.62 -15.47
CA LEU A 1014 9.64 -21.84 -15.78
C LEU A 1014 8.31 -21.54 -16.51
N GLY A 1015 7.92 -22.45 -17.42
CA GLY A 1015 6.69 -22.37 -18.22
C GLY A 1015 6.89 -21.85 -19.65
N ASN A 1016 5.79 -21.46 -20.30
CA ASN A 1016 5.82 -20.91 -21.66
C ASN A 1016 6.47 -19.52 -21.69
N THR A 1017 7.77 -19.48 -21.93
CA THR A 1017 8.52 -18.23 -22.17
C THR A 1017 8.44 -17.84 -23.66
N PRO A 1018 8.40 -16.54 -23.98
CA PRO A 1018 8.33 -16.11 -25.39
C PRO A 1018 9.67 -16.44 -26.10
N LEU A 1019 9.58 -17.00 -27.31
CA LEU A 1019 10.72 -17.37 -28.18
C LEU A 1019 11.76 -16.25 -28.39
N LEU A 1020 11.36 -14.98 -28.23
CA LEU A 1020 12.24 -13.81 -28.32
C LEU A 1020 13.29 -13.72 -27.20
N ALA A 1021 13.18 -14.52 -26.13
CA ALA A 1021 14.20 -14.58 -25.08
C ALA A 1021 15.47 -15.35 -25.49
N GLN A 1022 15.45 -16.10 -26.60
CA GLN A 1022 16.63 -16.83 -27.09
C GLN A 1022 17.59 -15.98 -27.93
N THR A 1023 17.20 -14.76 -28.30
CA THR A 1023 18.05 -13.84 -29.08
C THR A 1023 18.08 -12.48 -28.40
N GLY A 1024 19.04 -12.31 -27.50
CA GLY A 1024 19.36 -11.02 -26.89
C GLY A 1024 19.85 -10.03 -27.93
N HIS A 1025 18.94 -9.39 -28.68
CA HIS A 1025 19.17 -8.17 -29.44
C HIS A 1025 17.82 -7.59 -29.87
N LEU A 1026 17.25 -6.70 -29.03
CA LEU A 1026 16.35 -5.67 -29.55
C LEU A 1026 17.24 -4.55 -30.07
N SER A 1027 17.52 -4.59 -31.37
CA SER A 1027 17.97 -3.43 -32.11
C SER A 1027 16.88 -2.36 -31.97
N LEU A 1028 17.18 -1.32 -31.19
CA LEU A 1028 16.51 -0.04 -31.31
C LEU A 1028 16.75 0.45 -32.74
N VAL A 1029 15.79 0.17 -33.63
CA VAL A 1029 15.65 0.93 -34.87
C VAL A 1029 15.30 2.35 -34.43
N ARG A 1030 16.30 3.22 -34.37
CA ARG A 1030 16.10 4.67 -34.40
C ARG A 1030 15.32 4.97 -35.67
N SER A 1031 14.08 5.41 -35.52
CA SER A 1031 13.39 6.25 -36.49
C SER A 1031 13.35 7.66 -35.93
#